data_AF-A0A0R3SQB7-F1
#
_entry.id   AF-A0A0R3SQB7-F1
#
_cell.length_a   1.000
_cell.length_b   1.000
_cell.length_c   1.000
_cell.angle_alpha   90.00
_cell.angle_beta   90.00
_cell.angle_gamma   90.00
#
_symmetry.space_group_name_H-M   'P 1'
#
loop_
_entity.id
_entity.type
_entity.pdbx_description
1 polymer ?
#
loop_
_entity_poly.entity_id
_entity_poly.type
_entity_poly.pdbx_seq_one_letter_code
_entity_poly.pdbx_strand_id
1 'polypeptide(L)'
;MKSLKLLQALFIRSSLQKVALRSTFSLILRQNLCTSTPKLISNKRGHLAPIESIPSSIVVPPEELLNYITSERRSLDQLLNIDIRNFPPELRLTCLEAVLQTAMFAPSCLSPIDRYTIAVANSLGIDPSSTAVLAFLPPFFVFSSNSAWLSDPRFHLLFLSTVAGARTLSRPRLLVLAACLRQIPEESKVKSKSLASVLRLITHQINECSPSELVYIGSLLRSLPRKSGEGDSSLAIEADLLRDALNKHLFSRLAEMESLGLLPFLRLAHDFGEDLSPSKADRLRFTATLETVISTRLKEQNLFTLCLLCAAMQKMQTFRPGLVRRCMGQIRRKLHLTSNYPTTEQSGWVAGALAAMANLAMGTSNVHNSRAIFSADQFCLLPCELSLEHSESDPPASNHTFQGLDIHPLFTADWSRQLLFDVGDYVIERFKSGSCDSDSAKRVALALLLLGVRHEKLLELQNSVVKDYADLLISRPSYLLAPKELAAFEEPNKYCPSKSLKLVSHLPRVDWQFYYELADVVKSNSFSNLTSRQKELLKAYVNLKKPIIEDFMTHLHQRVSAIPGFEVLPFHIVQTESGDQLFADLVVRKVSSVHPMTTKYALCFLLWKRDDLVPQPFGSLLASYSNKTVIPVVPNIYCDWLSTQEFNNRRDVFLKQLAQKLADADGVSTEATKALPLRCSPYEEDDDRKKTFKNQMEIVNQLSCIIWIILAYIMLEAQGTNEDIPVFIEEEHHEVIPHWVRAVKENGWNKADLVHIDGHTDMDYPDILEGLPLGRIPQSVEEISAMMQRNDQFIQAAILGNLLRSAYIILPTWTNSINVAYNASIGLTPTNFTDSNQLCLCLANSKSEEDCRIKSITAEEFESHLPSDACSPRLASYRLVELTSWRAASGTLREQINKNSTPAPLIIDIDEDFFGVQLPSSPLLQQGWELIDILHMSYPLEGIFCPSEELSGAEELEIDSWFQKTVQSFKKAGCFSKSHCLHFYDNSSLPFPCQEEIFKTVSSMDPRWRCKNIEEVTFNMRRLVMLLSYYPYHYLDALMEVGICLEVASRSYKIQPRIHFCLGHNFPGASVVPEYNPPYEEIIELARNMTRILKATLPRRPAVITIARSIRDGYSIRKNFPLVETIIKMVLKRVYNLTDEDFHYSDYLAGGQKSWGDRYQQTIEIV
;
A
#
# COMPACT_ATOMS: atom_id res chain seq x y z
N MET A 1 -31.01 12.04 -32.36
CA MET A 1 -30.39 12.66 -31.16
C MET A 1 -31.34 13.53 -30.29
N LYS A 2 -32.66 13.24 -30.22
CA LYS A 2 -33.57 13.86 -29.22
C LYS A 2 -34.38 12.86 -28.38
N SER A 3 -34.26 11.56 -28.63
CA SER A 3 -34.92 10.49 -27.84
C SER A 3 -34.07 9.94 -26.68
N LEU A 4 -32.77 10.26 -26.60
CA LEU A 4 -31.87 9.78 -25.55
C LEU A 4 -32.01 10.55 -24.21
N LYS A 5 -32.61 11.75 -24.22
CA LYS A 5 -32.76 12.61 -23.03
C LYS A 5 -34.04 12.35 -22.22
N LEU A 6 -35.03 11.64 -22.75
CA LEU A 6 -36.30 11.37 -22.05
C LEU A 6 -36.23 10.08 -21.19
N LEU A 7 -35.36 9.12 -21.54
CA LEU A 7 -35.16 7.87 -20.79
C LEU A 7 -34.24 8.04 -19.56
N GLN A 8 -33.36 9.05 -19.54
CA GLN A 8 -32.55 9.39 -18.36
C GLN A 8 -33.37 10.08 -17.26
N ALA A 9 -34.49 10.73 -17.58
CA ALA A 9 -35.31 11.44 -16.59
C ALA A 9 -36.29 10.53 -15.81
N LEU A 10 -36.66 9.36 -16.33
CA LEU A 10 -37.63 8.45 -15.70
C LEU A 10 -36.99 7.42 -14.74
N PHE A 11 -35.67 7.20 -14.78
CA PHE A 11 -34.97 6.27 -13.88
C PHE A 11 -34.31 6.92 -12.66
N ILE A 12 -34.30 8.25 -12.56
CA ILE A 12 -33.63 8.99 -11.48
C ILE A 12 -34.58 9.33 -10.31
N ARG A 13 -35.91 9.23 -10.46
CA ARG A 13 -36.86 9.67 -9.42
C ARG A 13 -37.51 8.58 -8.55
N SER A 14 -37.34 7.28 -8.83
CA SER A 14 -38.03 6.21 -8.08
C SER A 14 -37.13 5.18 -7.38
N SER A 15 -35.80 5.34 -7.44
CA SER A 15 -34.83 4.33 -6.97
C SER A 15 -34.06 4.70 -5.70
N LEU A 16 -34.31 5.87 -5.09
CA LEU A 16 -33.64 6.30 -3.84
C LEU A 16 -34.30 5.81 -2.54
N GLN A 17 -35.39 5.03 -2.60
CA GLN A 17 -36.09 4.53 -1.39
C GLN A 17 -36.08 2.99 -1.22
N LYS A 18 -35.36 2.23 -2.04
CA LYS A 18 -35.39 0.75 -2.00
C LYS A 18 -34.04 0.07 -1.74
N VAL A 19 -33.06 0.80 -1.23
CA VAL A 19 -31.81 0.22 -0.73
C VAL A 19 -31.92 -0.19 0.76
N ALA A 20 -32.98 0.23 1.47
CA ALA A 20 -33.22 -0.11 2.88
C ALA A 20 -34.22 -1.26 3.13
N LEU A 21 -34.60 -2.03 2.12
CA LEU A 21 -35.69 -3.02 2.25
C LEU A 21 -35.49 -4.26 1.36
N ARG A 22 -34.34 -4.91 1.47
CA ARG A 22 -34.14 -6.31 1.03
C ARG A 22 -33.10 -7.04 1.91
N SER A 23 -33.35 -7.08 3.21
CA SER A 23 -32.81 -8.11 4.12
C SER A 23 -33.98 -8.65 4.94
N THR A 24 -34.65 -9.68 4.40
CA THR A 24 -35.46 -10.70 5.09
C THR A 24 -36.35 -11.39 4.06
N PHE A 25 -35.86 -12.49 3.48
CA PHE A 25 -36.74 -13.63 3.21
C PHE A 25 -35.94 -14.88 3.54
N SER A 26 -36.10 -15.30 4.78
CA SER A 26 -35.68 -16.59 5.27
C SER A 26 -36.29 -17.69 4.42
N LEU A 27 -35.44 -18.66 4.09
CA LEU A 27 -35.79 -19.90 3.43
C LEU A 27 -36.44 -20.83 4.48
N ILE A 28 -37.65 -20.52 4.94
CA ILE A 28 -38.49 -21.48 5.68
C ILE A 28 -39.90 -21.43 5.10
N LEU A 29 -40.14 -22.27 4.09
CA LEU A 29 -41.42 -22.94 3.92
C LEU A 29 -41.23 -24.17 3.00
N ARG A 30 -40.87 -25.30 3.62
CA ARG A 30 -41.25 -26.61 3.11
C ARG A 30 -42.75 -26.79 3.35
N GLN A 31 -43.41 -27.41 2.37
CA GLN A 31 -44.64 -28.20 2.49
C GLN A 31 -45.79 -27.56 3.28
N ASN A 32 -46.72 -26.95 2.55
CA ASN A 32 -48.17 -27.19 2.61
C ASN A 32 -48.93 -25.95 2.18
N LEU A 33 -49.65 -26.06 1.05
CA LEU A 33 -51.01 -25.57 0.80
C LEU A 33 -51.28 -25.62 -0.70
N CYS A 34 -51.44 -26.85 -1.18
CA CYS A 34 -52.12 -27.15 -2.42
C CYS A 34 -53.60 -27.36 -2.08
N THR A 35 -54.40 -26.30 -1.99
CA THR A 35 -55.87 -26.39 -2.00
C THR A 35 -56.48 -25.09 -2.49
N SER A 36 -56.56 -24.93 -3.81
CA SER A 36 -57.65 -24.18 -4.42
C SER A 36 -57.99 -24.78 -5.78
N THR A 37 -58.95 -25.72 -5.73
CA THR A 37 -59.71 -26.22 -6.87
C THR A 37 -60.28 -25.05 -7.70
N PRO A 38 -60.04 -24.99 -9.02
CA PRO A 38 -60.94 -24.24 -9.90
C PRO A 38 -62.18 -25.10 -10.16
N LYS A 39 -63.33 -24.51 -9.89
CA LYS A 39 -64.65 -25.08 -10.12
C LYS A 39 -64.82 -25.53 -11.57
N LEU A 40 -65.35 -26.75 -11.70
CA LEU A 40 -66.06 -27.27 -12.86
C LEU A 40 -67.04 -26.22 -13.42
N ILE A 41 -66.93 -25.91 -14.71
CA ILE A 41 -68.10 -25.59 -15.55
C ILE A 41 -67.99 -26.47 -16.79
N SER A 42 -68.92 -27.43 -16.87
CA SER A 42 -69.13 -28.35 -17.97
C SER A 42 -69.93 -27.71 -19.11
N ASN A 43 -69.67 -28.21 -20.33
CA ASN A 43 -70.48 -28.23 -21.58
C ASN A 43 -69.73 -27.55 -22.74
N LYS A 44 -69.43 -28.20 -23.88
CA LYS A 44 -70.13 -29.27 -24.62
C LYS A 44 -69.13 -30.09 -25.47
N ARG A 45 -69.50 -31.36 -25.70
CA ARG A 45 -68.90 -32.30 -26.67
C ARG A 45 -68.81 -31.71 -28.09
N GLY A 46 -67.72 -32.03 -28.79
CA GLY A 46 -67.62 -31.89 -30.25
C GLY A 46 -66.31 -32.44 -30.80
N HIS A 47 -66.39 -33.66 -31.35
CA HIS A 47 -65.47 -34.29 -32.32
C HIS A 47 -64.02 -34.64 -31.96
N LEU A 48 -63.80 -35.96 -31.84
CA LEU A 48 -62.59 -36.65 -32.28
C LEU A 48 -62.39 -36.44 -33.78
N ALA A 49 -61.22 -35.94 -34.18
CA ALA A 49 -60.59 -36.26 -35.46
C ALA A 49 -59.05 -36.24 -35.29
N PRO A 50 -58.33 -37.21 -35.88
CA PRO A 50 -56.91 -37.46 -35.64
C PRO A 50 -56.01 -36.76 -36.69
N ILE A 51 -54.70 -36.82 -36.44
CA ILE A 51 -53.55 -36.82 -37.38
C ILE A 51 -52.44 -35.95 -36.78
N GLU A 52 -51.37 -36.65 -36.37
CA GLU A 52 -50.02 -36.12 -36.23
C GLU A 52 -49.64 -35.35 -37.50
N SER A 53 -49.66 -34.02 -37.45
CA SER A 53 -48.93 -33.21 -38.41
C SER A 53 -47.49 -33.10 -37.92
N ILE A 54 -46.57 -33.76 -38.62
CA ILE A 54 -45.14 -33.44 -38.56
C ILE A 54 -45.02 -31.90 -38.69
N PRO A 55 -44.41 -31.17 -37.74
CA PRO A 55 -44.24 -29.74 -37.91
C PRO A 55 -43.36 -29.53 -39.15
N SER A 56 -43.93 -28.90 -40.18
CA SER A 56 -43.22 -28.56 -41.41
C SER A 56 -42.02 -27.69 -41.06
N SER A 57 -40.82 -28.10 -41.48
CA SER A 57 -39.60 -27.30 -41.34
C SER A 57 -39.83 -25.91 -41.93
N ILE A 58 -39.55 -24.87 -41.15
CA ILE A 58 -39.69 -23.48 -41.59
C ILE A 58 -38.46 -23.16 -42.43
N VAL A 59 -38.67 -22.97 -43.74
CA VAL A 59 -37.63 -22.52 -44.66
C VAL A 59 -37.59 -21.00 -44.59
N VAL A 60 -36.58 -20.46 -43.91
CA VAL A 60 -36.31 -19.02 -43.85
C VAL A 60 -35.12 -18.74 -44.76
N PRO A 61 -35.22 -17.83 -45.76
CA PRO A 61 -34.07 -17.41 -46.55
C PRO A 61 -32.95 -16.85 -45.65
N PRO A 62 -31.66 -17.11 -45.93
CA PRO A 62 -30.54 -16.62 -45.12
C PRO A 62 -30.59 -15.10 -44.86
N GLU A 63 -30.92 -14.33 -45.89
CA GLU A 63 -31.08 -12.86 -45.86
C GLU A 63 -32.24 -12.38 -44.97
N GLU A 64 -33.26 -13.21 -44.74
CA GLU A 64 -34.43 -12.85 -43.93
C GLU A 64 -34.34 -13.37 -42.49
N LEU A 65 -33.35 -14.20 -42.17
CA LEU A 65 -33.22 -14.85 -40.87
C LEU A 65 -33.16 -13.86 -39.69
N LEU A 66 -32.37 -12.79 -39.82
CA LEU A 66 -32.23 -11.81 -38.75
C LEU A 66 -33.54 -11.08 -38.48
N ASN A 67 -34.28 -10.72 -39.54
CA ASN A 67 -35.61 -10.13 -39.43
C ASN A 67 -36.61 -11.13 -38.83
N TYR A 68 -36.57 -12.39 -39.26
CA TYR A 68 -37.45 -13.45 -38.78
C TYR A 68 -37.31 -13.72 -37.27
N ILE A 69 -36.07 -13.69 -36.76
CA ILE A 69 -35.75 -13.90 -35.34
C ILE A 69 -36.12 -12.66 -34.50
N THR A 70 -36.00 -11.45 -35.04
CA THR A 70 -36.13 -10.19 -34.26
C THR A 70 -37.51 -9.53 -34.33
N SER A 71 -38.34 -9.82 -35.33
CA SER A 71 -39.60 -9.10 -35.58
C SER A 71 -40.72 -9.39 -34.56
N GLU A 72 -40.73 -10.58 -33.95
CA GLU A 72 -41.75 -11.02 -32.98
C GLU A 72 -41.14 -11.98 -31.94
N ARG A 73 -41.71 -12.07 -30.73
CA ARG A 73 -41.28 -13.07 -29.73
C ARG A 73 -41.62 -14.48 -30.23
N ARG A 74 -40.64 -15.15 -30.83
CA ARG A 74 -40.76 -16.54 -31.29
C ARG A 74 -40.75 -17.52 -30.11
N SER A 75 -41.54 -18.58 -30.22
CA SER A 75 -41.45 -19.69 -29.26
C SER A 75 -40.21 -20.54 -29.52
N LEU A 76 -39.78 -21.28 -28.51
CA LEU A 76 -38.63 -22.19 -28.63
C LEU A 76 -38.86 -23.25 -29.74
N ASP A 77 -40.08 -23.76 -29.86
CA ASP A 77 -40.45 -24.73 -30.90
C ASP A 77 -40.39 -24.11 -32.32
N GLN A 78 -40.81 -22.85 -32.48
CA GLN A 78 -40.70 -22.14 -33.77
C GLN A 78 -39.24 -21.96 -34.20
N LEU A 79 -38.35 -21.62 -33.26
CA LEU A 79 -36.92 -21.45 -33.55
C LEU A 79 -36.23 -22.79 -33.88
N LEU A 80 -36.61 -23.87 -33.19
CA LEU A 80 -36.07 -25.21 -33.45
C LEU A 80 -36.56 -25.83 -34.78
N ASN A 81 -37.65 -25.31 -35.35
CA ASN A 81 -38.17 -25.75 -36.65
C ASN A 81 -37.50 -25.09 -37.87
N ILE A 82 -36.57 -24.14 -37.68
CA ILE A 82 -35.84 -23.52 -38.78
C ILE A 82 -34.93 -24.56 -39.45
N ASP A 83 -35.00 -24.70 -40.78
CA ASP A 83 -34.08 -25.58 -41.52
C ASP A 83 -32.71 -24.92 -41.69
N ILE A 84 -31.75 -25.39 -40.91
CA ILE A 84 -30.39 -24.83 -40.82
C ILE A 84 -29.37 -25.51 -41.75
N ARG A 85 -29.75 -26.59 -42.46
CA ARG A 85 -28.80 -27.46 -43.18
C ARG A 85 -27.99 -26.70 -44.21
N ASN A 86 -28.63 -25.74 -44.89
CA ASN A 86 -28.02 -24.91 -45.93
C ASN A 86 -27.43 -23.60 -45.40
N PHE A 87 -27.54 -23.31 -44.10
CA PHE A 87 -27.02 -22.06 -43.55
C PHE A 87 -25.49 -22.09 -43.39
N PRO A 88 -24.80 -20.97 -43.65
CA PRO A 88 -23.39 -20.83 -43.29
C PRO A 88 -23.22 -20.87 -41.76
N PRO A 89 -22.02 -21.23 -41.26
CA PRO A 89 -21.77 -21.38 -39.82
C PRO A 89 -22.14 -20.18 -38.95
N GLU A 90 -21.97 -18.95 -39.45
CA GLU A 90 -22.38 -17.73 -38.75
C GLU A 90 -23.88 -17.67 -38.47
N LEU A 91 -24.72 -18.00 -39.46
CA LEU A 91 -26.18 -18.01 -39.30
C LEU A 91 -26.67 -19.17 -38.44
N ARG A 92 -25.96 -20.31 -38.46
CA ARG A 92 -26.24 -21.42 -37.52
C ARG A 92 -25.95 -21.01 -36.08
N LEU A 93 -24.86 -20.27 -35.83
CA LEU A 93 -24.60 -19.68 -34.51
C LEU A 93 -25.68 -18.67 -34.13
N THR A 94 -26.12 -17.80 -35.03
CA THR A 94 -27.24 -16.87 -34.77
C THR A 94 -28.53 -17.60 -34.39
N CYS A 95 -28.86 -18.72 -35.04
CA CYS A 95 -30.00 -19.56 -34.66
C CYS A 95 -29.81 -20.15 -33.25
N LEU A 96 -28.61 -20.66 -32.95
CA LEU A 96 -28.30 -21.19 -31.62
C LEU A 96 -28.44 -20.10 -30.54
N GLU A 97 -27.93 -18.90 -30.80
CA GLU A 97 -28.05 -17.76 -29.88
C GLU A 97 -29.51 -17.38 -29.63
N ALA A 98 -30.34 -17.34 -30.67
CA ALA A 98 -31.77 -17.05 -30.56
C ALA A 98 -32.52 -18.10 -29.72
N VAL A 99 -32.19 -19.39 -29.91
CA VAL A 99 -32.74 -20.50 -29.11
C VAL A 99 -32.35 -20.33 -27.64
N LEU A 100 -31.08 -20.04 -27.35
CA LEU A 100 -30.58 -19.85 -25.99
C LEU A 100 -31.18 -18.61 -25.32
N GLN A 101 -31.25 -17.46 -26.02
CA GLN A 101 -31.88 -16.25 -25.50
C GLN A 101 -33.37 -16.45 -25.20
N THR A 102 -34.10 -17.10 -26.10
CA THR A 102 -35.53 -17.43 -25.88
C THR A 102 -35.71 -18.37 -24.69
N ALA A 103 -34.80 -19.35 -24.51
CA ALA A 103 -34.81 -20.23 -23.35
C ALA A 103 -34.46 -19.51 -22.02
N MET A 104 -33.62 -18.46 -22.07
CA MET A 104 -33.23 -17.66 -20.90
C MET A 104 -34.34 -16.72 -20.39
N PHE A 105 -35.05 -16.06 -21.30
CA PHE A 105 -35.99 -14.98 -20.98
C PHE A 105 -37.46 -15.42 -20.96
N ALA A 106 -37.72 -16.71 -20.72
CA ALA A 106 -39.07 -17.19 -20.42
C ALA A 106 -39.64 -16.47 -19.18
N PRO A 107 -40.94 -16.12 -19.15
CA PRO A 107 -41.54 -15.18 -18.19
C PRO A 107 -41.45 -15.57 -16.69
N SER A 108 -40.90 -16.74 -16.36
CA SER A 108 -40.74 -17.26 -15.00
C SER A 108 -39.34 -17.04 -14.40
N CYS A 109 -38.36 -16.49 -15.12
CA CYS A 109 -36.99 -16.30 -14.62
C CYS A 109 -36.65 -14.80 -14.45
N LEU A 110 -36.43 -14.34 -13.22
CA LEU A 110 -35.81 -13.03 -12.94
C LEU A 110 -34.45 -12.94 -13.66
N SER A 111 -34.11 -11.78 -14.24
CA SER A 111 -32.86 -11.57 -14.99
C SER A 111 -31.64 -12.15 -14.24
N PRO A 112 -30.94 -13.16 -14.80
CA PRO A 112 -29.85 -13.86 -14.11
C PRO A 112 -28.54 -13.04 -14.07
N ILE A 113 -28.48 -11.91 -14.77
CA ILE A 113 -27.26 -11.10 -14.94
C ILE A 113 -27.26 -9.99 -13.90
N ASP A 114 -26.23 -9.96 -13.06
CA ASP A 114 -26.03 -8.91 -12.07
C ASP A 114 -25.51 -7.60 -12.70
N ARG A 115 -25.68 -6.48 -11.99
CA ARG A 115 -25.31 -5.14 -12.49
C ARG A 115 -23.82 -5.02 -12.82
N TYR A 116 -22.95 -5.80 -12.18
CA TYR A 116 -21.50 -5.68 -12.29
C TYR A 116 -21.00 -6.41 -13.51
N THR A 117 -21.57 -7.58 -13.80
CA THR A 117 -21.40 -8.25 -15.08
C THR A 117 -21.85 -7.34 -16.23
N ILE A 118 -22.97 -6.61 -16.09
CA ILE A 118 -23.42 -5.62 -17.08
C ILE A 118 -22.40 -4.49 -17.25
N ALA A 119 -21.86 -3.95 -16.15
CA ALA A 119 -20.88 -2.89 -16.20
C ALA A 119 -19.57 -3.33 -16.87
N VAL A 120 -19.08 -4.54 -16.56
CA VAL A 120 -17.91 -5.16 -17.23
C VAL A 120 -18.17 -5.32 -18.72
N ALA A 121 -19.33 -5.88 -19.10
CA ALA A 121 -19.71 -6.10 -20.48
C ALA A 121 -19.70 -4.77 -21.26
N ASN A 122 -20.35 -3.73 -20.72
CA ASN A 122 -20.34 -2.39 -21.32
C ASN A 122 -18.92 -1.82 -21.46
N SER A 123 -18.06 -1.98 -20.45
CA SER A 123 -16.65 -1.54 -20.51
C SER A 123 -15.84 -2.29 -21.56
N LEU A 124 -16.25 -3.49 -21.94
CA LEU A 124 -15.65 -4.29 -23.01
C LEU A 124 -16.34 -4.09 -24.38
N GLY A 125 -17.34 -3.20 -24.47
CA GLY A 125 -18.11 -2.98 -25.70
C GLY A 125 -19.09 -4.10 -26.04
N ILE A 126 -19.46 -4.94 -25.07
CA ILE A 126 -20.41 -6.05 -25.21
C ILE A 126 -21.80 -5.59 -24.78
N ASP A 127 -22.78 -5.75 -25.66
CA ASP A 127 -24.20 -5.49 -25.33
C ASP A 127 -24.67 -6.45 -24.22
N PRO A 128 -25.20 -5.96 -23.09
CA PRO A 128 -25.73 -6.76 -21.99
C PRO A 128 -26.82 -7.77 -22.39
N SER A 129 -27.53 -7.52 -23.50
CA SER A 129 -28.56 -8.41 -24.04
C SER A 129 -27.99 -9.49 -24.98
N SER A 130 -26.71 -9.40 -25.34
CA SER A 130 -26.02 -10.39 -26.16
C SER A 130 -25.73 -11.68 -25.40
N THR A 131 -25.80 -12.80 -26.09
CA THR A 131 -25.26 -14.11 -25.68
C THR A 131 -23.77 -14.07 -25.33
N ALA A 132 -23.02 -13.08 -25.80
CA ALA A 132 -21.63 -12.88 -25.41
C ALA A 132 -21.46 -12.71 -23.89
N VAL A 133 -22.47 -12.18 -23.18
CA VAL A 133 -22.42 -11.99 -21.72
C VAL A 133 -22.37 -13.33 -20.95
N LEU A 134 -22.77 -14.44 -21.59
CA LEU A 134 -22.75 -15.78 -20.99
C LEU A 134 -21.36 -16.24 -20.55
N ALA A 135 -20.28 -15.66 -21.10
CA ALA A 135 -18.91 -15.91 -20.68
C ALA A 135 -18.61 -15.37 -19.27
N PHE A 136 -19.38 -14.41 -18.77
CA PHE A 136 -19.18 -13.86 -17.43
C PHE A 136 -20.00 -14.56 -16.35
N LEU A 137 -21.00 -15.35 -16.73
CA LEU A 137 -21.82 -16.12 -15.79
C LEU A 137 -21.14 -17.43 -15.38
N PRO A 138 -21.39 -17.97 -14.17
CA PRO A 138 -20.87 -19.29 -13.79
C PRO A 138 -21.28 -20.39 -14.81
N PRO A 139 -20.51 -21.48 -14.95
CA PRO A 139 -20.89 -22.58 -15.83
C PRO A 139 -22.19 -23.24 -15.34
N PHE A 140 -23.02 -23.70 -16.27
CA PHE A 140 -24.30 -24.37 -15.97
C PHE A 140 -25.29 -23.53 -15.16
N PHE A 141 -25.07 -22.22 -15.09
CA PHE A 141 -25.86 -21.33 -14.25
C PHE A 141 -27.26 -21.08 -14.84
N VAL A 142 -27.32 -21.08 -16.16
CA VAL A 142 -28.45 -20.51 -16.90
C VAL A 142 -29.58 -21.52 -17.16
N PHE A 143 -29.24 -22.79 -17.41
CA PHE A 143 -30.21 -23.80 -17.83
C PHE A 143 -30.24 -24.99 -16.87
N SER A 144 -31.44 -25.41 -16.47
CA SER A 144 -31.64 -26.63 -15.67
C SER A 144 -31.40 -27.89 -16.51
N SER A 145 -30.79 -28.94 -15.93
CA SER A 145 -30.61 -30.24 -16.58
C SER A 145 -31.92 -30.91 -16.99
N ASN A 146 -33.03 -30.60 -16.30
CA ASN A 146 -34.35 -31.17 -16.56
C ASN A 146 -35.12 -30.49 -17.72
N SER A 147 -34.47 -29.61 -18.48
CA SER A 147 -35.14 -28.85 -19.55
C SER A 147 -35.44 -29.74 -20.77
N ALA A 148 -36.72 -30.00 -21.06
CA ALA A 148 -37.12 -30.92 -22.13
C ALA A 148 -36.52 -30.61 -23.51
N TRP A 149 -36.31 -29.32 -23.83
CA TRP A 149 -35.75 -28.87 -25.11
C TRP A 149 -34.27 -29.25 -25.30
N LEU A 150 -33.51 -29.48 -24.22
CA LEU A 150 -32.13 -29.96 -24.32
C LEU A 150 -32.04 -31.37 -24.89
N SER A 151 -33.12 -32.16 -24.76
CA SER A 151 -33.22 -33.52 -25.31
C SER A 151 -33.80 -33.54 -26.74
N ASP A 152 -34.19 -32.40 -27.31
CA ASP A 152 -34.81 -32.31 -28.63
C ASP A 152 -33.78 -32.65 -29.74
N PRO A 153 -34.07 -33.60 -30.66
CA PRO A 153 -33.18 -33.92 -31.77
C PRO A 153 -32.85 -32.72 -32.68
N ARG A 154 -33.77 -31.77 -32.84
CA ARG A 154 -33.58 -30.55 -33.64
C ARG A 154 -32.55 -29.63 -33.00
N PHE A 155 -32.57 -29.52 -31.67
CA PHE A 155 -31.55 -28.79 -30.92
C PHE A 155 -30.18 -29.46 -31.06
N HIS A 156 -30.10 -30.79 -30.94
CA HIS A 156 -28.84 -31.52 -31.14
C HIS A 156 -28.26 -31.33 -32.55
N LEU A 157 -29.11 -31.34 -33.58
CA LEU A 157 -28.69 -31.07 -34.97
C LEU A 157 -28.13 -29.65 -35.10
N LEU A 158 -28.80 -28.64 -34.55
CA LEU A 158 -28.32 -27.25 -34.51
C LEU A 158 -27.01 -27.11 -33.77
N PHE A 159 -26.93 -27.69 -32.57
CA PHE A 159 -25.74 -27.67 -31.74
C PHE A 159 -24.52 -28.28 -32.45
N LEU A 160 -24.65 -29.52 -32.95
CA LEU A 160 -23.55 -30.23 -33.61
C LEU A 160 -23.15 -29.60 -34.94
N SER A 161 -24.12 -29.13 -35.74
CA SER A 161 -23.86 -28.49 -37.04
C SER A 161 -23.17 -27.13 -36.89
N THR A 162 -23.44 -26.41 -35.80
CA THR A 162 -22.72 -25.18 -35.45
C THR A 162 -21.30 -25.47 -34.99
N VAL A 163 -21.10 -26.48 -34.12
CA VAL A 163 -19.76 -26.89 -33.66
C VAL A 163 -18.89 -27.39 -34.82
N ALA A 164 -19.45 -28.17 -35.75
CA ALA A 164 -18.74 -28.65 -36.92
C ALA A 164 -18.23 -27.51 -37.83
N GLY A 165 -18.94 -26.37 -37.84
CA GLY A 165 -18.56 -25.16 -38.56
C GLY A 165 -17.63 -24.21 -37.82
N ALA A 166 -17.20 -24.53 -36.58
CA ALA A 166 -16.47 -23.59 -35.72
C ALA A 166 -15.15 -23.08 -36.33
N ARG A 167 -14.45 -23.92 -37.11
CA ARG A 167 -13.16 -23.56 -37.74
C ARG A 167 -13.26 -22.37 -38.71
N THR A 168 -14.43 -22.12 -39.30
CA THR A 168 -14.65 -21.05 -40.27
C THR A 168 -15.27 -19.79 -39.65
N LEU A 169 -15.55 -19.80 -38.34
CA LEU A 169 -16.06 -18.62 -37.64
C LEU A 169 -14.94 -17.60 -37.42
N SER A 170 -15.31 -16.33 -37.40
CA SER A 170 -14.41 -15.27 -36.93
C SER A 170 -14.09 -15.46 -35.44
N ARG A 171 -12.93 -14.98 -35.00
CA ARG A 171 -12.47 -15.14 -33.61
C ARG A 171 -13.47 -14.63 -32.55
N PRO A 172 -14.09 -13.43 -32.67
CA PRO A 172 -15.13 -13.00 -31.74
C PRO A 172 -16.34 -13.96 -31.69
N ARG A 173 -16.73 -14.51 -32.84
CA ARG A 173 -17.86 -15.44 -32.94
C ARG A 173 -17.51 -16.83 -32.39
N LEU A 174 -16.26 -17.26 -32.51
CA LEU A 174 -15.74 -18.46 -31.87
C LEU A 174 -15.78 -18.35 -30.34
N LEU A 175 -15.44 -17.18 -29.77
CA LEU A 175 -15.55 -16.91 -28.34
C LEU A 175 -17.00 -16.93 -27.85
N VAL A 176 -17.94 -16.37 -28.62
CA VAL A 176 -19.37 -16.42 -28.30
C VAL A 176 -19.91 -17.85 -28.37
N LEU A 177 -19.48 -18.65 -29.35
CA LEU A 177 -19.81 -20.07 -29.41
C LEU A 177 -19.32 -20.78 -28.14
N ALA A 178 -18.06 -20.57 -27.72
CA ALA A 178 -17.55 -21.16 -26.49
C ALA A 178 -18.38 -20.77 -25.24
N ALA A 179 -18.80 -19.51 -25.14
CA ALA A 179 -19.67 -19.02 -24.07
C ALA A 179 -21.02 -19.74 -24.05
N CYS A 180 -21.64 -19.90 -25.22
CA CYS A 180 -22.91 -20.63 -25.39
C CYS A 180 -22.77 -22.10 -25.00
N LEU A 181 -21.73 -22.78 -25.51
CA LEU A 181 -21.45 -24.18 -25.21
C LEU A 181 -21.26 -24.40 -23.70
N ARG A 182 -20.60 -23.47 -23.01
CA ARG A 182 -20.30 -23.57 -21.58
C ARG A 182 -21.56 -23.60 -20.71
N GLN A 183 -22.65 -22.94 -21.12
CA GLN A 183 -23.88 -22.85 -20.31
C GLN A 183 -24.77 -24.09 -20.37
N ILE A 184 -24.52 -25.03 -21.29
CA ILE A 184 -25.30 -26.26 -21.42
C ILE A 184 -24.94 -27.25 -20.29
N PRO A 185 -25.89 -27.92 -19.60
CA PRO A 185 -25.65 -28.88 -18.50
C PRO A 185 -24.65 -30.01 -18.82
N GLU A 186 -23.93 -30.49 -17.79
CA GLU A 186 -22.82 -31.47 -17.90
C GLU A 186 -23.27 -32.88 -18.32
N GLU A 187 -24.51 -33.26 -18.00
CA GLU A 187 -25.09 -34.58 -18.30
C GLU A 187 -25.23 -34.85 -19.82
N SER A 188 -25.04 -33.83 -20.66
CA SER A 188 -24.88 -33.93 -22.12
C SER A 188 -23.49 -34.46 -22.50
N LYS A 189 -23.34 -35.78 -22.69
CA LYS A 189 -22.07 -36.43 -23.14
C LYS A 189 -21.45 -35.81 -24.42
N VAL A 190 -22.24 -35.11 -25.21
CA VAL A 190 -21.83 -34.46 -26.47
C VAL A 190 -21.10 -33.14 -26.21
N LYS A 191 -21.40 -32.44 -25.10
CA LYS A 191 -20.85 -31.12 -24.77
C LYS A 191 -19.34 -31.12 -24.56
N SER A 192 -18.81 -32.00 -23.71
CA SER A 192 -17.42 -31.90 -23.24
C SER A 192 -16.41 -32.03 -24.38
N LYS A 193 -16.70 -32.86 -25.38
CA LYS A 193 -15.89 -32.99 -26.60
C LYS A 193 -16.02 -31.77 -27.53
N SER A 194 -17.24 -31.25 -27.69
CA SER A 194 -17.51 -30.06 -28.50
C SER A 194 -16.83 -28.82 -27.93
N LEU A 195 -16.96 -28.58 -26.63
CA LEU A 195 -16.30 -27.46 -25.95
C LEU A 195 -14.78 -27.62 -26.01
N ALA A 196 -14.23 -28.80 -25.72
CA ALA A 196 -12.79 -29.06 -25.83
C ALA A 196 -12.25 -28.73 -27.25
N SER A 197 -12.98 -29.11 -28.29
CA SER A 197 -12.61 -28.83 -29.69
C SER A 197 -12.60 -27.33 -30.01
N VAL A 198 -13.58 -26.59 -29.49
CA VAL A 198 -13.64 -25.12 -29.66
C VAL A 198 -12.55 -24.41 -28.84
N LEU A 199 -12.28 -24.85 -27.61
CA LEU A 199 -11.18 -24.31 -26.81
C LEU A 199 -9.84 -24.51 -27.51
N ARG A 200 -9.60 -25.68 -28.11
CA ARG A 200 -8.41 -25.94 -28.93
C ARG A 200 -8.25 -24.90 -30.05
N LEU A 201 -9.32 -24.58 -30.78
CA LEU A 201 -9.26 -23.56 -31.84
C LEU A 201 -8.90 -22.18 -31.29
N ILE A 202 -9.47 -21.81 -30.13
CA ILE A 202 -9.13 -20.55 -29.44
C ILE A 202 -7.65 -20.54 -29.05
N THR A 203 -7.11 -21.65 -28.53
CA THR A 203 -5.69 -21.77 -28.17
C THR A 203 -4.77 -21.50 -29.36
N HIS A 204 -5.13 -21.94 -30.57
CA HIS A 204 -4.33 -21.69 -31.78
C HIS A 204 -4.34 -20.22 -32.23
N GLN A 205 -5.38 -19.46 -31.86
CA GLN A 205 -5.59 -18.07 -32.29
C GLN A 205 -5.22 -17.04 -31.21
N ILE A 206 -4.78 -17.48 -30.02
CA ILE A 206 -4.58 -16.62 -28.85
C ILE A 206 -3.50 -15.56 -29.04
N ASN A 207 -2.50 -15.80 -29.91
CA ASN A 207 -1.46 -14.84 -30.27
C ASN A 207 -2.03 -13.51 -30.80
N GLU A 208 -3.17 -13.57 -31.50
CA GLU A 208 -3.76 -12.42 -32.19
C GLU A 208 -4.86 -11.72 -31.37
N CYS A 209 -5.16 -12.23 -30.17
CA CYS A 209 -6.19 -11.68 -29.30
C CYS A 209 -5.83 -10.28 -28.79
N SER A 210 -6.82 -9.41 -28.76
CA SER A 210 -6.76 -8.10 -28.08
C SER A 210 -6.82 -8.25 -26.55
N PRO A 211 -6.38 -7.24 -25.78
CA PRO A 211 -6.51 -7.26 -24.31
C PRO A 211 -7.93 -7.56 -23.81
N SER A 212 -8.96 -7.01 -24.47
CA SER A 212 -10.37 -7.27 -24.15
C SER A 212 -10.78 -8.73 -24.37
N GLU A 213 -10.27 -9.36 -25.43
CA GLU A 213 -10.49 -10.79 -25.71
C GLU A 213 -9.77 -11.67 -24.67
N LEU A 214 -8.59 -11.27 -24.19
CA LEU A 214 -7.89 -11.99 -23.12
C LEU A 214 -8.67 -11.98 -21.80
N VAL A 215 -9.30 -10.84 -21.45
CA VAL A 215 -10.23 -10.76 -20.30
C VAL A 215 -11.40 -11.72 -20.49
N TYR A 216 -11.98 -11.76 -21.70
CA TYR A 216 -13.09 -12.64 -22.04
C TYR A 216 -12.72 -14.12 -21.93
N ILE A 217 -11.53 -14.51 -22.41
CA ILE A 217 -11.00 -15.88 -22.30
C ILE A 217 -10.78 -16.26 -20.83
N GLY A 218 -10.22 -15.36 -20.01
CA GLY A 218 -10.09 -15.58 -18.56
C GLY A 218 -11.44 -15.90 -17.91
N SER A 219 -12.48 -15.13 -18.23
CA SER A 219 -13.84 -15.41 -17.76
C SER A 219 -14.41 -16.73 -18.29
N LEU A 220 -14.10 -17.13 -19.53
CA LEU A 220 -14.52 -18.43 -20.10
C LEU A 220 -13.90 -19.63 -19.37
N LEU A 221 -12.61 -19.54 -19.04
CA LEU A 221 -11.82 -20.60 -18.39
C LEU A 221 -12.18 -20.82 -16.92
N ARG A 222 -12.79 -19.82 -16.30
CA ARG A 222 -13.21 -19.86 -14.91
C ARG A 222 -14.05 -21.11 -14.60
N SER A 223 -13.64 -21.83 -13.55
CA SER A 223 -14.35 -23.01 -13.02
C SER A 223 -14.50 -24.18 -13.99
N LEU A 224 -13.77 -24.21 -15.11
CA LEU A 224 -13.60 -25.41 -15.93
C LEU A 224 -12.70 -26.43 -15.22
N PRO A 225 -12.84 -27.75 -15.47
CA PRO A 225 -12.04 -28.77 -14.80
C PRO A 225 -10.54 -28.60 -15.06
N ARG A 226 -9.71 -29.04 -14.09
CA ARG A 226 -8.25 -29.15 -14.20
C ARG A 226 -7.84 -30.62 -14.27
N LYS A 227 -6.64 -30.90 -14.80
CA LYS A 227 -6.00 -32.22 -14.83
C LYS A 227 -5.78 -32.78 -13.41
N SER A 228 -6.23 -34.01 -13.11
CA SER A 228 -6.09 -34.64 -11.79
C SER A 228 -5.43 -36.04 -11.77
N GLY A 229 -5.10 -36.65 -12.93
CA GLY A 229 -4.34 -37.92 -12.99
C GLY A 229 -4.73 -38.84 -14.15
N GLU A 230 -4.31 -40.11 -14.13
CA GLU A 230 -4.66 -41.07 -15.18
C GLU A 230 -6.19 -41.26 -15.29
N GLY A 231 -6.80 -40.73 -16.36
CA GLY A 231 -8.25 -40.73 -16.59
C GLY A 231 -8.87 -39.38 -16.97
N ASP A 232 -8.07 -38.32 -17.11
CA ASP A 232 -8.57 -36.96 -17.36
C ASP A 232 -9.45 -36.80 -18.62
N SER A 233 -10.51 -36.00 -18.49
CA SER A 233 -11.38 -35.68 -19.61
C SER A 233 -10.67 -34.80 -20.65
N SER A 234 -10.97 -34.99 -21.94
CA SER A 234 -10.45 -34.12 -23.03
C SER A 234 -10.72 -32.63 -22.80
N LEU A 235 -11.77 -32.27 -22.06
CA LEU A 235 -12.08 -30.89 -21.72
C LEU A 235 -11.09 -30.31 -20.70
N ALA A 236 -10.68 -31.09 -19.70
CA ALA A 236 -9.69 -30.65 -18.70
C ALA A 236 -8.33 -30.36 -19.38
N ILE A 237 -7.91 -31.23 -20.30
CA ILE A 237 -6.65 -31.08 -21.04
C ILE A 237 -6.66 -29.79 -21.88
N GLU A 238 -7.68 -29.57 -22.70
CA GLU A 238 -7.75 -28.39 -23.57
C GLU A 238 -7.95 -27.10 -22.78
N ALA A 239 -8.67 -27.15 -21.65
CA ALA A 239 -8.80 -26.01 -20.76
C ALA A 239 -7.45 -25.64 -20.14
N ASP A 240 -6.66 -26.60 -19.65
CA ASP A 240 -5.33 -26.35 -19.09
C ASP A 240 -4.35 -25.81 -20.15
N LEU A 241 -4.37 -26.34 -21.38
CA LEU A 241 -3.57 -25.79 -22.49
C LEU A 241 -3.92 -24.33 -22.79
N LEU A 242 -5.20 -23.98 -22.77
CA LEU A 242 -5.64 -22.60 -22.99
C LEU A 242 -5.30 -21.69 -21.79
N ARG A 243 -5.37 -22.19 -20.55
CA ARG A 243 -4.88 -21.47 -19.36
C ARG A 243 -3.40 -21.17 -19.46
N ASP A 244 -2.58 -22.16 -19.81
CA ASP A 244 -1.13 -21.99 -19.97
C ASP A 244 -0.79 -20.98 -21.07
N ALA A 245 -1.49 -21.03 -22.19
CA ALA A 245 -1.34 -20.06 -23.27
C ALA A 245 -1.76 -18.66 -22.84
N LEU A 246 -2.92 -18.52 -22.18
CA LEU A 246 -3.39 -17.23 -21.64
C LEU A 246 -2.38 -16.64 -20.67
N ASN A 247 -1.85 -17.46 -19.76
CA ASN A 247 -0.87 -17.05 -18.76
C ASN A 247 0.40 -16.48 -19.41
N LYS A 248 1.00 -17.21 -20.38
CA LYS A 248 2.18 -16.74 -21.12
C LYS A 248 1.94 -15.41 -21.84
N HIS A 249 0.79 -15.28 -22.50
CA HIS A 249 0.48 -14.12 -23.31
C HIS A 249 0.21 -12.88 -22.46
N LEU A 250 -0.54 -13.04 -21.36
CA LEU A 250 -0.77 -11.97 -20.39
C LEU A 250 0.55 -11.39 -19.87
N PHE A 251 1.51 -12.24 -19.51
CA PHE A 251 2.79 -11.76 -18.98
C PHE A 251 3.72 -11.18 -20.06
N SER A 252 3.67 -11.66 -21.30
CA SER A 252 4.42 -11.06 -22.42
C SER A 252 3.91 -9.68 -22.82
N ARG A 253 2.63 -9.38 -22.53
CA ARG A 253 1.92 -8.17 -23.00
C ARG A 253 1.31 -7.38 -21.85
N LEU A 254 1.93 -7.47 -20.66
CA LEU A 254 1.40 -6.89 -19.42
C LEU A 254 1.22 -5.36 -19.55
N ALA A 255 2.11 -4.68 -20.27
CA ALA A 255 2.02 -3.24 -20.57
C ALA A 255 0.79 -2.89 -21.44
N GLU A 256 0.43 -3.74 -22.40
CA GLU A 256 -0.77 -3.52 -23.23
C GLU A 256 -2.05 -3.65 -22.42
N MET A 257 -2.04 -4.46 -21.35
CA MET A 257 -3.18 -4.61 -20.45
C MET A 257 -3.49 -3.33 -19.67
N GLU A 258 -2.53 -2.39 -19.54
CA GLU A 258 -2.73 -1.09 -18.90
C GLU A 258 -3.67 -0.16 -19.68
N SER A 259 -3.91 -0.46 -20.96
CA SER A 259 -4.89 0.23 -21.80
C SER A 259 -6.34 -0.07 -21.39
N LEU A 260 -6.59 -1.15 -20.66
CA LEU A 260 -7.93 -1.52 -20.20
C LEU A 260 -8.43 -0.59 -19.09
N GLY A 261 -9.75 -0.46 -18.98
CA GLY A 261 -10.38 0.12 -17.80
C GLY A 261 -10.12 -0.74 -16.55
N LEU A 262 -10.23 -0.14 -15.37
CA LEU A 262 -10.01 -0.80 -14.08
C LEU A 262 -10.96 -1.99 -13.89
N LEU A 263 -12.21 -1.86 -14.30
CA LEU A 263 -13.23 -2.88 -14.07
C LEU A 263 -12.98 -4.18 -14.88
N PRO A 264 -12.69 -4.16 -16.19
CA PRO A 264 -12.20 -5.32 -16.93
C PRO A 264 -10.94 -5.96 -16.33
N PHE A 265 -10.01 -5.17 -15.82
CA PHE A 265 -8.76 -5.70 -15.29
C PHE A 265 -8.97 -6.38 -13.92
N LEU A 266 -9.84 -5.82 -13.07
CA LEU A 266 -10.31 -6.46 -11.84
C LEU A 266 -11.10 -7.74 -12.13
N ARG A 267 -11.88 -7.78 -13.22
CA ARG A 267 -12.59 -8.98 -13.66
C ARG A 267 -11.62 -10.10 -14.00
N LEU A 268 -10.58 -9.80 -14.78
CA LEU A 268 -9.53 -10.76 -15.12
C LEU A 268 -8.83 -11.28 -13.86
N ALA A 269 -8.45 -10.37 -12.94
CA ALA A 269 -7.82 -10.74 -11.68
C ALA A 269 -8.73 -11.64 -10.81
N HIS A 270 -10.03 -11.40 -10.81
CA HIS A 270 -10.99 -12.22 -10.08
C HIS A 270 -11.20 -13.60 -10.71
N ASP A 271 -11.34 -13.68 -12.03
CA ASP A 271 -11.69 -14.92 -12.72
C ASP A 271 -10.51 -15.85 -12.98
N PHE A 272 -9.34 -15.26 -13.22
CA PHE A 272 -8.12 -15.97 -13.60
C PHE A 272 -7.03 -15.88 -12.52
N GLY A 273 -7.25 -15.15 -11.43
CA GLY A 273 -6.25 -14.92 -10.39
C GLY A 273 -5.69 -16.18 -9.73
N GLU A 274 -6.51 -17.23 -9.59
CA GLU A 274 -6.09 -18.55 -9.07
C GLU A 274 -5.29 -19.36 -10.10
N ASP A 275 -5.42 -19.03 -11.39
CA ASP A 275 -4.72 -19.66 -12.53
C ASP A 275 -3.44 -18.89 -12.92
N LEU A 276 -3.28 -17.62 -12.50
CA LEU A 276 -2.05 -16.84 -12.64
C LEU A 276 -0.93 -17.56 -11.89
N SER A 277 -0.14 -18.36 -12.62
CA SER A 277 1.11 -19.06 -12.28
C SER A 277 1.37 -19.38 -10.79
N PRO A 278 1.72 -20.63 -10.41
CA PRO A 278 2.13 -20.92 -9.02
C PRO A 278 3.34 -20.08 -8.55
N SER A 279 4.09 -19.44 -9.46
CA SER A 279 5.16 -18.49 -9.16
C SER A 279 4.68 -17.25 -8.38
N LYS A 280 5.21 -17.06 -7.18
CA LYS A 280 5.04 -15.83 -6.38
C LYS A 280 5.47 -14.57 -7.15
N ALA A 281 6.49 -14.68 -8.01
CA ALA A 281 7.01 -13.55 -8.79
C ALA A 281 6.01 -13.04 -9.84
N ASP A 282 5.30 -13.94 -10.51
CA ASP A 282 4.32 -13.59 -11.55
C ASP A 282 3.11 -12.89 -10.92
N ARG A 283 2.62 -13.40 -9.79
CA ARG A 283 1.55 -12.75 -9.02
C ARG A 283 1.96 -11.35 -8.54
N LEU A 284 3.22 -11.16 -8.15
CA LEU A 284 3.76 -9.84 -7.77
C LEU A 284 3.89 -8.88 -8.95
N ARG A 285 4.21 -9.37 -10.16
CA ARG A 285 4.23 -8.56 -11.39
C ARG A 285 2.84 -8.14 -11.80
N PHE A 286 1.88 -9.07 -11.82
CA PHE A 286 0.50 -8.77 -12.17
C PHE A 286 -0.12 -7.75 -11.20
N THR A 287 0.10 -7.91 -9.90
CA THR A 287 -0.36 -6.93 -8.89
C THR A 287 0.35 -5.58 -9.01
N ALA A 288 1.59 -5.51 -9.52
CA ALA A 288 2.27 -4.25 -9.84
C ALA A 288 1.55 -3.49 -10.95
N THR A 289 1.19 -4.17 -12.04
CA THR A 289 0.45 -3.56 -13.13
C THR A 289 -0.95 -3.14 -12.69
N LEU A 290 -1.61 -3.93 -11.84
CA LEU A 290 -2.89 -3.53 -11.24
C LEU A 290 -2.75 -2.25 -10.41
N GLU A 291 -1.63 -2.11 -9.69
CA GLU A 291 -1.28 -0.89 -8.98
C GLU A 291 -1.05 0.30 -9.93
N THR A 292 -0.36 0.11 -11.06
CA THR A 292 -0.21 1.16 -12.09
C THR A 292 -1.56 1.58 -12.68
N VAL A 293 -2.40 0.62 -13.07
CA VAL A 293 -3.73 0.88 -13.66
C VAL A 293 -4.61 1.64 -12.69
N ILE A 294 -4.70 1.21 -11.42
CA ILE A 294 -5.51 1.95 -10.46
C ILE A 294 -4.95 3.35 -10.24
N SER A 295 -3.63 3.51 -10.17
CA SER A 295 -2.96 4.81 -9.95
C SER A 295 -3.26 5.83 -11.06
N THR A 296 -3.31 5.37 -12.31
CA THR A 296 -3.53 6.23 -13.49
C THR A 296 -5.02 6.44 -13.81
N ARG A 297 -5.94 5.66 -13.20
CA ARG A 297 -7.40 5.71 -13.45
C ARG A 297 -8.18 6.24 -12.25
N LEU A 298 -7.80 7.42 -11.75
CA LEU A 298 -8.39 8.04 -10.54
C LEU A 298 -9.93 8.19 -10.59
N LYS A 299 -10.51 8.42 -11.77
CA LYS A 299 -11.97 8.58 -11.94
C LYS A 299 -12.75 7.27 -11.76
N GLU A 300 -12.08 6.14 -11.98
CA GLU A 300 -12.66 4.82 -11.83
C GLU A 300 -12.53 4.31 -10.38
N GLN A 301 -11.70 4.96 -9.56
CA GLN A 301 -11.57 4.64 -8.14
C GLN A 301 -12.79 5.09 -7.34
N ASN A 302 -13.58 4.13 -6.88
CA ASN A 302 -14.66 4.33 -5.93
C ASN A 302 -14.70 3.16 -4.93
N LEU A 303 -15.47 3.31 -3.83
CA LEU A 303 -15.55 2.27 -2.80
C LEU A 303 -15.96 0.91 -3.36
N PHE A 304 -16.75 0.88 -4.43
CA PHE A 304 -17.15 -0.35 -5.11
C PHE A 304 -15.98 -1.06 -5.82
N THR A 305 -15.18 -0.35 -6.63
CA THR A 305 -14.01 -0.95 -7.30
C THR A 305 -12.98 -1.43 -6.30
N LEU A 306 -12.92 -0.81 -5.11
CA LEU A 306 -12.03 -1.23 -4.03
C LEU A 306 -12.49 -2.53 -3.34
N CYS A 307 -13.80 -2.75 -3.19
CA CYS A 307 -14.31 -4.04 -2.73
C CYS A 307 -13.93 -5.18 -3.70
N LEU A 308 -14.07 -4.93 -5.01
CA LEU A 308 -13.65 -5.88 -6.04
C LEU A 308 -12.13 -6.10 -6.06
N LEU A 309 -11.33 -5.06 -5.77
CA LEU A 309 -9.89 -5.17 -5.63
C LEU A 309 -9.50 -6.08 -4.45
N CYS A 310 -10.19 -5.96 -3.31
CA CYS A 310 -9.99 -6.86 -2.18
C CYS A 310 -10.31 -8.31 -2.56
N ALA A 311 -11.41 -8.54 -3.28
CA ALA A 311 -11.77 -9.86 -3.79
C ALA A 311 -10.71 -10.45 -4.74
N ALA A 312 -10.19 -9.63 -5.66
CA ALA A 312 -9.15 -10.03 -6.59
C ALA A 312 -7.83 -10.39 -5.86
N MET A 313 -7.38 -9.57 -4.91
CA MET A 313 -6.18 -9.85 -4.11
C MET A 313 -6.33 -11.13 -3.28
N GLN A 314 -7.51 -11.36 -2.71
CA GLN A 314 -7.83 -12.59 -1.97
C GLN A 314 -7.76 -13.83 -2.88
N LYS A 315 -8.29 -13.74 -4.11
CA LYS A 315 -8.24 -14.83 -5.10
C LYS A 315 -6.81 -15.15 -5.57
N MET A 316 -5.99 -14.12 -5.76
CA MET A 316 -4.58 -14.29 -6.11
C MET A 316 -3.70 -14.71 -4.92
N GLN A 317 -4.23 -14.71 -3.69
CA GLN A 317 -3.46 -14.95 -2.46
C GLN A 317 -2.19 -14.08 -2.38
N THR A 318 -2.29 -12.82 -2.83
CA THR A 318 -1.20 -11.84 -2.80
C THR A 318 -1.76 -10.42 -2.75
N PHE A 319 -1.00 -9.49 -2.19
CA PHE A 319 -1.35 -8.08 -2.14
C PHE A 319 -0.12 -7.19 -2.34
N ARG A 320 -0.37 -5.91 -2.63
CA ARG A 320 0.65 -4.86 -2.54
C ARG A 320 0.22 -3.80 -1.53
N PRO A 321 1.13 -3.30 -0.67
CA PRO A 321 0.81 -2.27 0.31
C PRO A 321 0.14 -1.02 -0.29
N GLY A 322 0.60 -0.55 -1.45
CA GLY A 322 0.04 0.66 -2.08
C GLY A 322 -1.41 0.48 -2.55
N LEU A 323 -1.82 -0.73 -2.96
CA LEU A 323 -3.22 -1.04 -3.28
C LEU A 323 -4.13 -0.91 -2.05
N VAL A 324 -3.71 -1.44 -0.90
CA VAL A 324 -4.46 -1.35 0.37
C VAL A 324 -4.48 0.10 0.88
N ARG A 325 -3.36 0.83 0.77
CA ARG A 325 -3.30 2.27 1.11
C ARG A 325 -4.24 3.11 0.26
N ARG A 326 -4.39 2.80 -1.04
CA ARG A 326 -5.38 3.46 -1.91
C ARG A 326 -6.81 3.16 -1.48
N CYS A 327 -7.12 1.94 -1.04
CA CYS A 327 -8.43 1.63 -0.45
C CYS A 327 -8.73 2.56 0.75
N MET A 328 -7.78 2.65 1.68
CA MET A 328 -7.88 3.54 2.85
C MET A 328 -8.00 5.02 2.45
N GLY A 329 -7.20 5.48 1.50
CA GLY A 329 -7.24 6.85 0.99
C GLY A 329 -8.60 7.24 0.41
N GLN A 330 -9.29 6.34 -0.29
CA GLN A 330 -10.63 6.60 -0.80
C GLN A 330 -11.69 6.62 0.31
N ILE A 331 -11.58 5.78 1.33
CA ILE A 331 -12.45 5.87 2.52
C ILE A 331 -12.26 7.23 3.18
N ARG A 332 -11.02 7.66 3.42
CA ARG A 332 -10.69 8.98 3.96
C ARG A 332 -11.28 10.11 3.12
N ARG A 333 -11.12 10.05 1.80
CA ARG A 333 -11.71 11.02 0.86
C ARG A 333 -13.23 11.08 0.98
N LYS A 334 -13.90 9.93 1.12
CA LYS A 334 -15.35 9.86 1.27
C LYS A 334 -15.83 10.43 2.60
N LEU A 335 -15.13 10.16 3.70
CA LEU A 335 -15.40 10.80 4.99
C LEU A 335 -15.23 12.32 4.92
N HIS A 336 -14.15 12.80 4.32
CA HIS A 336 -13.92 14.23 4.14
C HIS A 336 -15.02 14.90 3.29
N LEU A 337 -15.47 14.24 2.22
CA LEU A 337 -16.62 14.70 1.43
C LEU A 337 -17.89 14.81 2.27
N THR A 338 -18.16 13.84 3.15
CA THR A 338 -19.34 13.88 4.02
C THR A 338 -19.26 14.95 5.10
N SER A 339 -18.05 15.37 5.51
CA SER A 339 -17.85 16.53 6.37
C SER A 339 -18.27 17.84 5.68
N ASN A 340 -17.97 17.97 4.38
CA ASN A 340 -18.31 19.14 3.58
C ASN A 340 -19.75 19.12 3.04
N TYR A 341 -20.33 17.93 2.89
CA TYR A 341 -21.69 17.71 2.39
C TYR A 341 -22.45 16.74 3.32
N PRO A 342 -22.92 17.21 4.48
CA PRO A 342 -23.51 16.35 5.50
C PRO A 342 -24.79 15.62 5.07
N THR A 343 -25.42 16.02 3.97
CA THR A 343 -26.60 15.33 3.42
C THR A 343 -26.26 14.08 2.60
N THR A 344 -24.97 13.86 2.29
CA THR A 344 -24.53 12.66 1.56
C THR A 344 -24.36 11.46 2.51
N GLU A 345 -25.24 10.47 2.35
CA GLU A 345 -25.20 9.21 3.08
C GLU A 345 -24.17 8.27 2.39
N GLN A 346 -23.18 7.78 3.14
CA GLN A 346 -22.13 6.87 2.64
C GLN A 346 -21.87 5.68 3.58
N SER A 347 -22.60 5.55 4.69
CA SER A 347 -22.32 4.57 5.75
C SER A 347 -22.37 3.13 5.23
N GLY A 348 -23.33 2.79 4.36
CA GLY A 348 -23.40 1.45 3.76
C GLY A 348 -22.18 1.11 2.89
N TRP A 349 -21.68 2.08 2.10
CA TRP A 349 -20.50 1.88 1.27
C TRP A 349 -19.20 1.83 2.07
N VAL A 350 -19.07 2.67 3.11
CA VAL A 350 -17.94 2.66 4.03
C VAL A 350 -17.92 1.34 4.82
N ALA A 351 -19.07 0.89 5.31
CA ALA A 351 -19.23 -0.40 5.99
C ALA A 351 -18.83 -1.58 5.08
N GLY A 352 -19.29 -1.59 3.83
CA GLY A 352 -18.94 -2.62 2.86
C GLY A 352 -17.45 -2.63 2.50
N ALA A 353 -16.84 -1.46 2.30
CA ALA A 353 -15.41 -1.35 2.02
C ALA A 353 -14.54 -1.80 3.20
N LEU A 354 -14.93 -1.44 4.43
CA LEU A 354 -14.24 -1.87 5.64
C LEU A 354 -14.37 -3.39 5.85
N ALA A 355 -15.56 -3.95 5.62
CA ALA A 355 -15.78 -5.39 5.64
C ALA A 355 -14.94 -6.12 4.58
N ALA A 356 -14.81 -5.57 3.38
CA ALA A 356 -13.96 -6.14 2.33
C ALA A 356 -12.48 -6.18 2.73
N MET A 357 -11.97 -5.13 3.40
CA MET A 357 -10.61 -5.13 3.94
C MET A 357 -10.44 -6.11 5.09
N ALA A 358 -11.41 -6.20 6.00
CA ALA A 358 -11.39 -7.21 7.06
C ALA A 358 -11.43 -8.63 6.49
N ASN A 359 -12.25 -8.90 5.48
CA ASN A 359 -12.31 -10.18 4.79
C ASN A 359 -11.00 -10.53 4.04
N LEU A 360 -10.34 -9.54 3.43
CA LEU A 360 -9.00 -9.71 2.85
C LEU A 360 -7.97 -10.13 3.92
N ALA A 361 -8.10 -9.56 5.12
CA ALA A 361 -7.17 -9.80 6.22
C ALA A 361 -7.42 -11.13 6.95
N MET A 362 -8.69 -11.48 7.11
CA MET A 362 -9.17 -12.61 7.91
C MET A 362 -9.39 -13.88 7.10
N GLY A 363 -9.65 -13.73 5.81
CA GLY A 363 -10.13 -14.81 4.95
C GLY A 363 -11.65 -14.86 4.92
N THR A 364 -12.19 -15.49 3.88
CA THR A 364 -13.64 -15.64 3.67
C THR A 364 -14.04 -17.11 3.71
N SER A 365 -15.27 -17.39 4.12
CA SER A 365 -15.83 -18.74 4.12
C SER A 365 -16.51 -19.04 2.79
N ASN A 366 -16.27 -20.22 2.19
CA ASN A 366 -16.96 -20.68 0.99
C ASN A 366 -18.42 -21.10 1.24
N VAL A 367 -19.13 -20.48 2.19
CA VAL A 367 -20.52 -20.86 2.50
C VAL A 367 -21.44 -20.71 1.26
N HIS A 368 -20.99 -20.00 0.21
CA HIS A 368 -21.64 -19.95 -1.10
C HIS A 368 -20.78 -20.51 -2.25
N ASN A 369 -20.23 -21.71 -2.05
CA ASN A 369 -19.34 -22.42 -2.97
C ASN A 369 -19.89 -22.61 -4.40
N SER A 370 -18.97 -22.65 -5.38
CA SER A 370 -19.09 -23.06 -6.80
C SER A 370 -19.82 -22.17 -7.83
N ARG A 371 -20.77 -21.30 -7.45
CA ARG A 371 -21.54 -20.46 -8.40
C ARG A 371 -21.41 -18.95 -8.19
N ALA A 372 -20.31 -18.51 -7.57
CA ALA A 372 -20.13 -17.11 -7.20
C ALA A 372 -20.21 -16.18 -8.42
N ILE A 373 -21.13 -15.22 -8.40
CA ILE A 373 -21.22 -14.17 -9.40
C ILE A 373 -20.13 -13.13 -9.10
N PHE A 374 -19.67 -12.37 -10.11
CA PHE A 374 -18.79 -11.22 -9.90
C PHE A 374 -19.49 -10.13 -9.08
N SER A 375 -19.52 -10.28 -7.76
CA SER A 375 -20.27 -9.37 -6.91
C SER A 375 -19.42 -8.86 -5.76
N ALA A 376 -19.47 -7.54 -5.57
CA ALA A 376 -18.93 -6.89 -4.39
C ALA A 376 -19.67 -7.33 -3.11
N ASP A 377 -20.96 -7.72 -3.23
CA ASP A 377 -21.82 -8.03 -2.09
C ASP A 377 -21.30 -9.23 -1.27
N GLN A 378 -20.60 -10.17 -1.91
CA GLN A 378 -20.01 -11.32 -1.23
C GLN A 378 -18.85 -10.93 -0.29
N PHE A 379 -18.16 -9.83 -0.60
CA PHE A 379 -16.99 -9.37 0.15
C PHE A 379 -17.33 -8.18 1.06
N CYS A 380 -18.47 -7.55 0.86
CA CYS A 380 -19.00 -6.49 1.73
C CYS A 380 -19.70 -7.01 2.99
N LEU A 381 -19.79 -8.33 3.21
CA LEU A 381 -20.40 -8.93 4.39
C LEU A 381 -19.37 -9.77 5.16
N LEU A 382 -19.39 -9.70 6.49
CA LEU A 382 -18.47 -10.49 7.31
C LEU A 382 -19.07 -11.88 7.59
N PRO A 383 -18.29 -12.98 7.49
CA PRO A 383 -18.77 -14.31 7.84
C PRO A 383 -19.36 -14.42 9.25
N CYS A 384 -18.76 -13.70 10.22
CA CYS A 384 -19.23 -13.69 11.60
C CYS A 384 -20.60 -12.99 11.75
N GLU A 385 -20.89 -11.97 10.92
CA GLU A 385 -22.13 -11.20 10.96
C GLU A 385 -23.37 -12.09 10.79
N LEU A 386 -23.33 -12.99 9.80
CA LEU A 386 -24.42 -13.95 9.51
C LEU A 386 -24.58 -15.01 10.60
N SER A 387 -23.47 -15.39 11.21
CA SER A 387 -23.42 -16.48 12.19
C SER A 387 -23.93 -16.07 13.57
N LEU A 388 -23.81 -14.79 13.93
CA LEU A 388 -24.26 -14.26 15.22
C LEU A 388 -25.79 -14.04 15.28
N GLU A 389 -26.48 -14.09 14.14
CA GLU A 389 -27.94 -13.96 14.03
C GLU A 389 -28.71 -15.29 14.22
N HIS A 390 -28.03 -16.43 14.05
CA HIS A 390 -28.64 -17.77 14.09
C HIS A 390 -28.18 -18.52 15.34
N SER A 391 -28.92 -18.39 16.45
CA SER A 391 -28.44 -18.83 17.78
C SER A 391 -28.61 -20.31 18.13
N GLU A 392 -29.03 -21.21 17.22
CA GLU A 392 -29.45 -22.57 17.63
C GLU A 392 -29.04 -23.76 16.75
N SER A 393 -28.24 -23.58 15.70
CA SER A 393 -27.71 -24.72 14.93
C SER A 393 -26.18 -24.74 14.95
N ASP A 394 -25.60 -25.90 15.30
CA ASP A 394 -24.16 -26.14 15.24
C ASP A 394 -23.61 -25.65 13.88
N PRO A 395 -22.64 -24.72 13.86
CA PRO A 395 -22.05 -24.27 12.62
C PRO A 395 -21.38 -25.46 11.93
N PRO A 396 -21.61 -25.68 10.63
CA PRO A 396 -21.02 -26.81 9.92
C PRO A 396 -19.49 -26.72 9.95
N ALA A 397 -18.84 -27.84 10.21
CA ALA A 397 -17.39 -27.98 10.17
C ALA A 397 -16.81 -27.39 8.87
N SER A 398 -15.75 -26.59 9.02
CA SER A 398 -15.13 -25.79 7.97
C SER A 398 -14.60 -26.66 6.83
N ASN A 399 -15.32 -26.70 5.71
CA ASN A 399 -14.77 -27.19 4.46
C ASN A 399 -14.57 -26.01 3.51
N HIS A 400 -13.32 -25.55 3.44
CA HIS A 400 -12.75 -24.53 2.53
C HIS A 400 -12.97 -23.06 2.91
N THR A 401 -12.19 -22.54 3.85
CA THR A 401 -11.97 -21.10 4.00
C THR A 401 -10.80 -20.66 3.10
N PHE A 402 -10.93 -19.53 2.40
CA PHE A 402 -9.76 -18.88 1.80
C PHE A 402 -8.93 -18.29 2.94
N GLN A 403 -7.62 -18.55 2.96
CA GLN A 403 -6.73 -18.01 3.99
C GLN A 403 -6.61 -16.49 3.83
N GLY A 404 -6.80 -15.74 4.93
CA GLY A 404 -6.60 -14.29 4.94
C GLY A 404 -5.13 -13.89 4.80
N LEU A 405 -4.90 -12.77 4.13
CA LEU A 405 -3.57 -12.19 3.95
C LEU A 405 -3.20 -11.37 5.20
N ASP A 406 -1.97 -11.46 5.70
CA ASP A 406 -1.58 -10.72 6.92
C ASP A 406 -1.26 -9.24 6.59
N ILE A 407 -2.28 -8.50 6.14
CA ILE A 407 -2.18 -7.07 5.77
C ILE A 407 -2.24 -6.12 6.98
N HIS A 408 -2.39 -6.68 8.19
CA HIS A 408 -2.52 -5.96 9.44
C HIS A 408 -1.40 -4.98 9.81
N PRO A 409 -0.13 -5.16 9.40
CA PRO A 409 0.90 -4.13 9.60
C PRO A 409 0.58 -2.79 8.92
N LEU A 410 -0.30 -2.78 7.91
CA LEU A 410 -0.72 -1.54 7.25
C LEU A 410 -1.73 -0.73 8.08
N PHE A 411 -2.32 -1.34 9.11
CA PHE A 411 -3.29 -0.72 10.01
C PHE A 411 -2.67 -0.29 11.35
N THR A 412 -1.36 -0.44 11.53
CA THR A 412 -0.67 -0.02 12.76
C THR A 412 -0.16 1.42 12.69
N ALA A 413 -0.06 2.00 11.48
CA ALA A 413 0.36 3.38 11.30
C ALA A 413 -0.70 4.35 11.86
N ASP A 414 -0.26 5.44 12.48
CA ASP A 414 -1.13 6.34 13.23
C ASP A 414 -2.22 6.97 12.37
N TRP A 415 -1.90 7.37 11.13
CA TRP A 415 -2.90 7.87 10.19
C TRP A 415 -3.97 6.83 9.83
N SER A 416 -3.58 5.54 9.78
CA SER A 416 -4.50 4.44 9.46
C SER A 416 -5.40 4.12 10.65
N ARG A 417 -4.86 4.16 11.88
CA ARG A 417 -5.64 4.04 13.11
C ARG A 417 -6.60 5.20 13.26
N GLN A 418 -6.14 6.43 13.04
CA GLN A 418 -6.99 7.62 13.05
C GLN A 418 -8.14 7.46 12.07
N LEU A 419 -7.87 7.02 10.84
CA LEU A 419 -8.93 6.76 9.87
C LEU A 419 -9.95 5.73 10.35
N LEU A 420 -9.51 4.64 10.98
CA LEU A 420 -10.42 3.60 11.52
C LEU A 420 -11.32 4.14 12.64
N PHE A 421 -10.79 5.01 13.50
CA PHE A 421 -11.58 5.72 14.50
C PHE A 421 -12.53 6.75 13.87
N ASP A 422 -12.08 7.53 12.88
CA ASP A 422 -12.90 8.49 12.15
C ASP A 422 -14.10 7.79 11.48
N VAL A 423 -13.90 6.58 10.94
CA VAL A 423 -15.00 5.75 10.41
C VAL A 423 -15.99 5.39 11.52
N GLY A 424 -15.49 4.98 12.69
CA GLY A 424 -16.31 4.65 13.85
C GLY A 424 -17.16 5.84 14.32
N ASP A 425 -16.54 7.01 14.48
CA ASP A 425 -17.21 8.25 14.88
C ASP A 425 -18.23 8.71 13.83
N TYR A 426 -17.88 8.65 12.53
CA TYR A 426 -18.81 8.94 11.44
C TYR A 426 -20.06 8.04 11.50
N VAL A 427 -19.88 6.73 11.67
CA VAL A 427 -21.02 5.79 11.74
C VAL A 427 -21.87 6.04 12.98
N ILE A 428 -21.28 6.39 14.13
CA ILE A 428 -22.03 6.76 15.33
C ILE A 428 -22.90 8.00 15.07
N GLU A 429 -22.35 9.03 14.46
CA GLU A 429 -23.09 10.26 14.13
C GLU A 429 -24.28 9.95 13.22
N ARG A 430 -24.06 9.15 12.17
CA ARG A 430 -25.11 8.77 11.21
C ARG A 430 -26.15 7.82 11.79
N PHE A 431 -25.75 6.95 12.71
CA PHE A 431 -26.68 6.07 13.40
C PHE A 431 -27.61 6.88 14.32
N LYS A 432 -27.05 7.85 15.07
CA LYS A 432 -27.84 8.76 15.91
C LYS A 432 -28.78 9.67 15.11
N SER A 433 -28.40 10.07 13.90
CA SER A 433 -29.26 10.85 13.00
C SER A 433 -30.33 10.02 12.26
N GLY A 434 -30.37 8.70 12.46
CA GLY A 434 -31.28 7.78 11.76
C GLY A 434 -30.95 7.58 10.27
N SER A 435 -29.76 8.00 9.83
CA SER A 435 -29.32 7.90 8.43
C SER A 435 -28.55 6.62 8.12
N CYS A 436 -27.95 5.99 9.13
CA CYS A 436 -27.25 4.71 9.04
C CYS A 436 -28.13 3.59 9.64
N ASP A 437 -28.21 2.45 8.95
CA ASP A 437 -28.95 1.28 9.42
C ASP A 437 -28.15 0.45 10.45
N SER A 438 -28.85 -0.37 11.22
CA SER A 438 -28.23 -1.20 12.27
C SER A 438 -27.26 -2.23 11.73
N ASP A 439 -27.48 -2.75 10.52
CA ASP A 439 -26.59 -3.75 9.92
C ASP A 439 -25.27 -3.11 9.51
N SER A 440 -25.30 -1.91 8.93
CA SER A 440 -24.11 -1.13 8.60
C SER A 440 -23.31 -0.76 9.86
N ALA A 441 -23.98 -0.34 10.94
CA ALA A 441 -23.30 -0.03 12.21
C ALA A 441 -22.66 -1.27 12.86
N LYS A 442 -23.39 -2.40 12.92
CA LYS A 442 -22.90 -3.70 13.38
C LYS A 442 -21.70 -4.16 12.56
N ARG A 443 -21.77 -4.03 11.24
CA ARG A 443 -20.71 -4.41 10.32
C ARG A 443 -19.44 -3.60 10.52
N VAL A 444 -19.54 -2.29 10.71
CA VAL A 444 -18.39 -1.45 11.03
C VAL A 444 -17.78 -1.87 12.37
N ALA A 445 -18.60 -2.10 13.40
CA ALA A 445 -18.11 -2.54 14.71
C ALA A 445 -17.31 -3.86 14.61
N LEU A 446 -17.86 -4.86 13.91
CA LEU A 446 -17.19 -6.14 13.70
C LEU A 446 -15.93 -6.01 12.81
N ALA A 447 -15.98 -5.21 11.74
CA ALA A 447 -14.84 -5.02 10.86
C ALA A 447 -13.69 -4.31 11.58
N LEU A 448 -13.97 -3.28 12.38
CA LEU A 448 -12.96 -2.60 13.20
C LEU A 448 -12.27 -3.57 14.16
N LEU A 449 -13.03 -4.43 14.85
CA LEU A 449 -12.46 -5.45 15.74
C LEU A 449 -11.52 -6.41 15.01
N LEU A 450 -11.92 -6.88 13.83
CA LEU A 450 -11.11 -7.77 13.00
C LEU A 450 -9.85 -7.08 12.44
N LEU A 451 -9.87 -5.75 12.34
CA LEU A 451 -8.73 -4.91 11.94
C LEU A 451 -7.90 -4.41 13.14
N GLY A 452 -8.21 -4.85 14.37
CA GLY A 452 -7.43 -4.52 15.57
C GLY A 452 -7.90 -3.29 16.35
N VAL A 453 -9.11 -2.77 16.08
CA VAL A 453 -9.65 -1.57 16.71
C VAL A 453 -10.94 -1.89 17.48
N ARG A 454 -10.90 -1.75 18.81
CA ARG A 454 -12.07 -1.78 19.70
C ARG A 454 -12.57 -0.37 19.97
N HIS A 455 -13.62 0.03 19.25
CA HIS A 455 -14.25 1.35 19.37
C HIS A 455 -15.42 1.33 20.36
N GLU A 456 -15.17 1.66 21.63
CA GLU A 456 -16.15 1.50 22.73
C GLU A 456 -17.49 2.20 22.48
N LYS A 457 -17.47 3.47 22.06
CA LYS A 457 -18.71 4.23 21.79
C LYS A 457 -19.59 3.60 20.70
N LEU A 458 -18.98 2.87 19.77
CA LEU A 458 -19.70 2.20 18.69
C LEU A 458 -20.25 0.86 19.20
N LEU A 459 -19.46 0.15 20.01
CA LEU A 459 -19.87 -1.09 20.65
C LEU A 459 -21.01 -0.89 21.66
N GLU A 460 -21.05 0.24 22.38
CA GLU A 460 -22.14 0.59 23.29
C GLU A 460 -23.52 0.53 22.61
N LEU A 461 -23.58 0.91 21.33
CA LEU A 461 -24.78 0.89 20.49
C LEU A 461 -25.19 -0.52 20.02
N GLN A 462 -24.35 -1.54 20.23
CA GLN A 462 -24.59 -2.90 19.78
C GLN A 462 -25.24 -3.79 20.86
N ASN A 463 -25.81 -4.91 20.42
CA ASN A 463 -26.40 -5.93 21.30
C ASN A 463 -25.34 -6.66 22.15
N SER A 464 -25.79 -7.41 23.16
CA SER A 464 -24.90 -8.14 24.07
C SER A 464 -24.05 -9.21 23.36
N VAL A 465 -24.60 -9.86 22.33
CA VAL A 465 -23.89 -10.90 21.56
C VAL A 465 -22.66 -10.34 20.85
N VAL A 466 -22.76 -9.15 20.24
CA VAL A 466 -21.64 -8.47 19.59
C VAL A 466 -20.58 -8.02 20.62
N LYS A 467 -21.02 -7.59 21.81
CA LYS A 467 -20.10 -7.22 22.92
C LYS A 467 -19.34 -8.43 23.44
N ASP A 468 -20.03 -9.55 23.66
CA ASP A 468 -19.41 -10.82 24.07
C ASP A 468 -18.43 -11.35 23.01
N TYR A 469 -18.77 -11.18 21.72
CA TYR A 469 -17.88 -11.52 20.61
C TYR A 469 -16.63 -10.61 20.58
N ALA A 470 -16.78 -9.31 20.85
CA ALA A 470 -15.66 -8.37 20.93
C ALA A 470 -14.65 -8.77 22.02
N ASP A 471 -15.12 -9.25 23.17
CA ASP A 471 -14.28 -9.70 24.29
C ASP A 471 -13.43 -10.94 23.95
N LEU A 472 -13.82 -11.74 22.95
CA LEU A 472 -13.01 -12.85 22.41
C LEU A 472 -11.86 -12.39 21.50
N LEU A 473 -11.87 -11.14 21.05
CA LEU A 473 -10.87 -10.61 20.13
C LEU A 473 -9.94 -9.62 20.84
N ILE A 474 -10.52 -8.61 21.48
CA ILE A 474 -9.81 -7.49 22.11
C ILE A 474 -10.57 -7.14 23.39
N SER A 475 -9.93 -7.29 24.56
CA SER A 475 -10.62 -7.08 25.85
C SER A 475 -10.59 -5.64 26.35
N ARG A 476 -9.67 -4.81 25.83
CA ARG A 476 -9.47 -3.43 26.25
C ARG A 476 -9.84 -2.46 25.12
N PRO A 477 -10.39 -1.28 25.44
CA PRO A 477 -10.60 -0.22 24.46
C PRO A 477 -9.31 0.05 23.67
N SER A 478 -9.44 0.23 22.36
CA SER A 478 -8.33 0.77 21.58
C SER A 478 -8.24 2.28 21.83
N TYR A 479 -7.03 2.82 21.75
CA TYR A 479 -6.79 4.26 21.85
C TYR A 479 -6.10 4.74 20.57
N LEU A 480 -6.47 5.94 20.12
CA LEU A 480 -5.85 6.65 18.98
C LEU A 480 -4.35 6.86 19.17
N LEU A 481 -3.94 6.96 20.43
CA LEU A 481 -2.57 7.07 20.88
C LEU A 481 -2.10 5.68 21.33
N ALA A 482 -1.18 5.06 20.57
CA ALA A 482 -0.29 4.04 21.12
C ALA A 482 1.16 4.53 21.44
N PRO A 483 1.41 5.71 22.05
CA PRO A 483 2.68 6.06 22.67
C PRO A 483 2.76 5.61 24.14
N LYS A 484 2.22 4.42 24.48
CA LYS A 484 2.53 3.71 25.75
C LYS A 484 3.09 2.30 25.55
N GLU A 485 3.28 1.84 24.32
CA GLU A 485 3.66 0.44 24.10
C GLU A 485 5.17 0.17 24.02
N LEU A 486 6.05 1.16 24.18
CA LEU A 486 7.44 0.84 24.57
C LEU A 486 7.52 0.32 26.02
N ALA A 487 6.50 0.59 26.85
CA ALA A 487 6.31 -0.09 28.15
C ALA A 487 5.46 -1.37 28.05
N ALA A 488 4.58 -1.50 27.04
CA ALA A 488 3.79 -2.72 26.80
C ALA A 488 4.58 -3.85 26.10
N PHE A 489 5.77 -3.56 25.57
CA PHE A 489 6.74 -4.60 25.19
C PHE A 489 7.46 -5.21 26.41
N GLU A 490 7.37 -4.59 27.58
CA GLU A 490 7.99 -5.08 28.84
C GLU A 490 6.96 -5.59 29.85
N GLU A 491 5.71 -5.11 29.82
CA GLU A 491 4.62 -5.71 30.61
C GLU A 491 3.79 -6.70 29.78
N PRO A 492 3.66 -7.97 30.19
CA PRO A 492 2.76 -8.90 29.52
C PRO A 492 1.34 -8.33 29.55
N ASN A 493 0.74 -8.12 28.38
CA ASN A 493 -0.66 -7.76 28.22
C ASN A 493 -1.50 -8.67 29.12
N LYS A 494 -2.00 -8.13 30.26
CA LYS A 494 -2.76 -8.92 31.23
C LYS A 494 -3.98 -9.48 30.50
N TYR A 495 -3.98 -10.80 30.30
CA TYR A 495 -5.12 -11.53 29.77
C TYR A 495 -6.34 -11.26 30.66
N CYS A 496 -7.45 -10.88 30.02
CA CYS A 496 -8.74 -10.71 30.70
C CYS A 496 -9.67 -11.81 30.18
N PRO A 497 -10.08 -12.77 31.02
CA PRO A 497 -10.92 -13.88 30.57
C PRO A 497 -12.28 -13.37 30.06
N SER A 498 -12.69 -13.84 28.87
CA SER A 498 -14.01 -13.57 28.32
C SER A 498 -15.12 -14.19 29.18
N LYS A 499 -16.27 -13.52 29.25
CA LYS A 499 -17.44 -13.97 30.01
C LYS A 499 -18.15 -15.17 29.37
N SER A 500 -17.97 -15.41 28.07
CA SER A 500 -18.64 -16.49 27.34
C SER A 500 -17.77 -17.06 26.22
N LEU A 501 -17.36 -18.33 26.36
CA LEU A 501 -16.63 -19.07 25.31
C LEU A 501 -17.57 -19.70 24.27
N LYS A 502 -18.90 -19.55 24.41
CA LYS A 502 -19.88 -20.14 23.48
C LYS A 502 -19.75 -19.62 22.04
N LEU A 503 -19.17 -18.43 21.87
CA LEU A 503 -19.01 -17.79 20.57
C LEU A 503 -17.67 -18.12 19.87
N VAL A 504 -16.82 -18.97 20.45
CA VAL A 504 -15.50 -19.32 19.89
C VAL A 504 -15.66 -19.95 18.49
N SER A 505 -16.67 -20.79 18.26
CA SER A 505 -16.95 -21.39 16.95
C SER A 505 -17.27 -20.39 15.83
N HIS A 506 -17.64 -19.15 16.19
CA HIS A 506 -17.97 -18.09 15.25
C HIS A 506 -16.76 -17.22 14.85
N LEU A 507 -15.59 -17.45 15.46
CA LEU A 507 -14.37 -16.75 15.07
C LEU A 507 -13.99 -17.14 13.64
N PRO A 508 -13.60 -16.18 12.77
CA PRO A 508 -13.39 -16.44 11.34
C PRO A 508 -12.17 -17.32 11.03
N ARG A 509 -11.30 -17.59 12.01
CA ARG A 509 -10.01 -18.26 11.83
C ARG A 509 -9.89 -19.52 12.66
N VAL A 510 -9.49 -20.60 11.99
CA VAL A 510 -9.29 -21.93 12.59
C VAL A 510 -8.29 -21.89 13.73
N ASP A 511 -7.19 -21.15 13.60
CA ASP A 511 -6.16 -21.09 14.64
C ASP A 511 -6.60 -20.31 15.88
N TRP A 512 -7.39 -19.24 15.72
CA TRP A 512 -7.99 -18.56 16.87
C TRP A 512 -8.97 -19.45 17.62
N GLN A 513 -9.80 -20.20 16.90
CA GLN A 513 -10.68 -21.21 17.52
C GLN A 513 -9.86 -22.25 18.28
N PHE A 514 -8.80 -22.75 17.65
CA PHE A 514 -7.95 -23.78 18.23
C PHE A 514 -7.19 -23.30 19.48
N TYR A 515 -6.72 -22.04 19.54
CA TYR A 515 -6.06 -21.52 20.74
C TYR A 515 -6.97 -21.52 21.97
N TYR A 516 -8.24 -21.14 21.81
CA TYR A 516 -9.22 -21.19 22.91
C TYR A 516 -9.54 -22.63 23.35
N GLU A 517 -9.76 -23.54 22.39
CA GLU A 517 -10.04 -24.94 22.69
C GLU A 517 -8.83 -25.65 23.32
N LEU A 518 -7.62 -25.37 22.83
CA LEU A 518 -6.38 -25.92 23.39
C LEU A 518 -6.12 -25.40 24.80
N ALA A 519 -6.45 -24.15 25.09
CA ALA A 519 -6.38 -23.60 26.45
C ALA A 519 -7.26 -24.41 27.43
N ASP A 520 -8.43 -24.86 26.99
CA ASP A 520 -9.32 -25.70 27.81
C ASP A 520 -8.81 -27.14 27.96
N VAL A 521 -8.27 -27.72 26.87
CA VAL A 521 -7.63 -29.06 26.89
C VAL A 521 -6.44 -29.10 27.85
N VAL A 522 -5.61 -28.05 27.88
CA VAL A 522 -4.45 -27.98 28.78
C VAL A 522 -4.85 -27.78 30.24
N LYS A 523 -5.92 -27.01 30.51
CA LYS A 523 -6.46 -26.92 31.88
C LYS A 523 -6.96 -28.27 32.39
N SER A 524 -7.64 -29.03 31.53
CA SER A 524 -8.30 -30.29 31.87
C SER A 524 -7.42 -31.55 31.73
N ASN A 525 -6.17 -31.43 31.27
CA ASN A 525 -5.28 -32.56 30.96
C ASN A 525 -5.91 -33.63 30.05
N SER A 526 -6.75 -33.20 29.11
CA SER A 526 -7.65 -34.08 28.35
C SER A 526 -7.19 -34.35 26.91
N PHE A 527 -5.92 -34.17 26.58
CA PHE A 527 -5.42 -34.42 25.21
C PHE A 527 -5.60 -35.88 24.75
N SER A 528 -5.71 -36.81 25.70
CA SER A 528 -6.08 -38.22 25.47
C SER A 528 -7.55 -38.45 25.11
N ASN A 529 -8.45 -37.49 25.41
CA ASN A 529 -9.91 -37.57 25.24
C ASN A 529 -10.49 -36.35 24.49
N LEU A 530 -9.85 -35.95 23.39
CA LEU A 530 -10.36 -34.85 22.55
C LEU A 530 -11.76 -35.16 21.98
N THR A 531 -12.64 -34.16 21.99
CA THR A 531 -13.94 -34.22 21.32
C THR A 531 -13.80 -34.32 19.80
N SER A 532 -14.85 -34.74 19.08
CA SER A 532 -14.83 -34.81 17.61
C SER A 532 -14.49 -33.45 16.98
N ARG A 533 -15.07 -32.36 17.49
CA ARG A 533 -14.77 -30.99 17.04
C ARG A 533 -13.33 -30.59 17.27
N GLN A 534 -12.75 -30.91 18.44
CA GLN A 534 -11.35 -30.60 18.74
C GLN A 534 -10.38 -31.37 17.84
N LYS A 535 -10.70 -32.62 17.48
CA LYS A 535 -9.91 -33.42 16.52
C LYS A 535 -9.95 -32.82 15.11
N GLU A 536 -11.12 -32.37 14.65
CA GLU A 536 -11.27 -31.70 13.35
C GLU A 536 -10.54 -30.36 13.31
N LEU A 537 -10.66 -29.55 14.37
CA LEU A 537 -9.95 -28.28 14.50
C LEU A 537 -8.43 -28.46 14.53
N LEU A 538 -7.92 -29.45 15.26
CA LEU A 538 -6.50 -29.77 15.29
C LEU A 538 -6.00 -30.17 13.88
N LYS A 539 -6.75 -31.00 13.15
CA LYS A 539 -6.41 -31.37 11.78
C LYS A 539 -6.38 -30.15 10.85
N ALA A 540 -7.38 -29.28 10.95
CA ALA A 540 -7.44 -28.06 10.16
C ALA A 540 -6.31 -27.07 10.52
N TYR A 541 -5.96 -26.95 11.81
CA TYR A 541 -4.84 -26.15 12.30
C TYR A 541 -3.50 -26.63 11.75
N VAL A 542 -3.24 -27.94 11.83
CA VAL A 542 -2.00 -28.54 11.30
C VAL A 542 -1.90 -28.31 9.79
N ASN A 543 -2.97 -28.56 9.04
CA ASN A 543 -3.00 -28.30 7.59
C ASN A 543 -2.72 -26.83 7.26
N LEU A 544 -3.22 -25.89 8.07
CA LEU A 544 -2.99 -24.45 7.91
C LEU A 544 -1.53 -24.05 8.19
N LYS A 545 -0.92 -24.58 9.25
CA LYS A 545 0.43 -24.18 9.71
C LYS A 545 1.57 -24.97 9.06
N LYS A 546 1.31 -26.17 8.54
CA LYS A 546 2.32 -27.10 8.03
C LYS A 546 3.25 -26.48 6.97
N PRO A 547 2.76 -25.81 5.91
CA PRO A 547 3.65 -25.23 4.89
C PRO A 547 4.60 -24.16 5.46
N ILE A 548 4.11 -23.33 6.38
CA ILE A 548 4.88 -22.26 7.02
C ILE A 548 5.93 -22.83 7.97
N ILE A 549 5.57 -23.87 8.72
CA ILE A 549 6.48 -24.56 9.64
C ILE A 549 7.58 -25.29 8.88
N GLU A 550 7.25 -25.98 7.78
CA GLU A 550 8.23 -26.66 6.93
C GLU A 550 9.23 -25.67 6.30
N ASP A 551 8.74 -24.54 5.79
CA ASP A 551 9.58 -23.43 5.29
C ASP A 551 10.50 -22.88 6.39
N PHE A 552 9.92 -22.54 7.55
CA PHE A 552 10.69 -22.03 8.69
C PHE A 552 11.76 -23.03 9.17
N MET A 553 11.41 -24.31 9.24
CA MET A 553 12.30 -25.40 9.65
C MET A 553 13.44 -25.61 8.67
N THR A 554 13.17 -25.61 7.37
CA THR A 554 14.20 -25.81 6.33
C THR A 554 15.35 -24.82 6.52
N HIS A 555 15.01 -23.57 6.80
CA HIS A 555 16.00 -22.54 7.07
C HIS A 555 16.59 -22.57 8.49
N LEU A 556 15.82 -23.00 9.49
CA LEU A 556 16.32 -23.13 10.86
C LEU A 556 17.37 -24.24 10.97
N HIS A 557 17.14 -25.40 10.33
CA HIS A 557 18.03 -26.56 10.33
C HIS A 557 19.42 -26.23 9.78
N GLN A 558 19.50 -25.40 8.74
CA GLN A 558 20.77 -24.92 8.18
C GLN A 558 21.64 -24.20 9.22
N ARG A 559 21.04 -23.58 10.24
CA ARG A 559 21.76 -22.80 11.27
C ARG A 559 22.06 -23.58 12.54
N VAL A 560 21.22 -24.55 12.90
CA VAL A 560 21.32 -25.27 14.20
C VAL A 560 21.86 -26.70 14.08
N SER A 561 21.99 -27.25 12.87
CA SER A 561 22.44 -28.63 12.62
C SER A 561 23.81 -28.98 13.18
N ALA A 562 24.67 -27.98 13.42
CA ALA A 562 25.99 -28.18 14.03
C ALA A 562 25.97 -28.30 15.56
N ILE A 563 24.82 -28.07 16.23
CA ILE A 563 24.72 -28.06 17.70
C ILE A 563 24.42 -29.47 18.22
N PRO A 564 25.33 -30.13 18.97
CA PRO A 564 25.12 -31.49 19.45
C PRO A 564 23.93 -31.62 20.40
N GLY A 565 23.04 -32.59 20.15
CA GLY A 565 21.89 -32.89 21.01
C GLY A 565 20.76 -31.85 20.97
N PHE A 566 20.72 -31.00 19.92
CA PHE A 566 19.64 -30.06 19.66
C PHE A 566 18.70 -30.63 18.59
N GLU A 567 17.41 -30.73 18.90
CA GLU A 567 16.36 -31.27 18.03
C GLU A 567 15.22 -30.27 17.90
N VAL A 568 14.65 -30.16 16.70
CA VAL A 568 13.47 -29.34 16.40
C VAL A 568 12.38 -30.27 15.89
N LEU A 569 11.29 -30.40 16.65
CA LEU A 569 10.24 -31.38 16.43
C LEU A 569 8.92 -30.67 16.06
N PRO A 570 8.42 -30.79 14.82
CA PRO A 570 7.18 -30.10 14.41
C PRO A 570 5.94 -30.84 14.89
N PHE A 571 4.94 -30.11 15.41
CA PHE A 571 3.67 -30.66 15.85
C PHE A 571 3.82 -31.88 16.78
N HIS A 572 4.53 -31.72 17.90
CA HIS A 572 4.70 -32.77 18.90
C HIS A 572 3.95 -32.45 20.18
N ILE A 573 3.57 -33.49 20.92
CA ILE A 573 3.04 -33.40 22.28
C ILE A 573 4.17 -33.72 23.24
N VAL A 574 4.45 -32.81 24.18
CA VAL A 574 5.36 -33.04 25.31
C VAL A 574 4.54 -33.57 26.47
N GLN A 575 4.87 -34.79 26.90
CA GLN A 575 4.32 -35.41 28.11
C GLN A 575 5.34 -35.24 29.25
N THR A 576 4.95 -34.50 30.29
CA THR A 576 5.80 -34.23 31.47
C THR A 576 5.70 -35.36 32.51
N GLU A 577 6.60 -35.35 33.50
CA GLU A 577 6.58 -36.31 34.62
C GLU A 577 5.29 -36.24 35.46
N SER A 578 4.70 -35.05 35.56
CA SER A 578 3.40 -34.81 36.21
C SER A 578 2.21 -35.37 35.43
N GLY A 579 2.43 -35.92 34.23
CA GLY A 579 1.39 -36.44 33.35
C GLY A 579 0.70 -35.39 32.48
N ASP A 580 1.20 -34.15 32.46
CA ASP A 580 0.64 -33.08 31.64
C ASP A 580 0.99 -33.29 30.17
N GLN A 581 0.06 -32.95 29.27
CA GLN A 581 0.22 -33.09 27.82
C GLN A 581 0.14 -31.72 27.16
N LEU A 582 1.27 -31.28 26.57
CA LEU A 582 1.44 -29.92 26.03
C LEU A 582 1.75 -29.99 24.55
N PHE A 583 1.04 -29.20 23.73
CA PHE A 583 1.20 -29.18 22.27
C PHE A 583 1.83 -27.86 21.82
N ALA A 584 2.63 -27.89 20.75
CA ALA A 584 3.18 -26.68 20.13
C ALA A 584 3.39 -26.86 18.62
N ASP A 585 3.52 -25.75 17.89
CA ASP A 585 3.91 -25.76 16.48
C ASP A 585 5.28 -26.42 16.31
N LEU A 586 6.23 -26.03 17.17
CA LEU A 586 7.60 -26.51 17.19
C LEU A 586 8.00 -26.79 18.64
N VAL A 587 8.48 -28.00 18.91
CA VAL A 587 9.13 -28.34 20.19
C VAL A 587 10.62 -28.34 19.98
N VAL A 588 11.31 -27.45 20.70
CA VAL A 588 12.78 -27.43 20.72
C VAL A 588 13.25 -28.25 21.90
N ARG A 589 14.13 -29.22 21.65
CA ARG A 589 14.70 -30.10 22.66
C ARG A 589 16.22 -29.98 22.64
N LYS A 590 16.83 -29.70 23.79
CA LYS A 590 18.29 -29.71 23.97
C LYS A 590 18.66 -30.68 25.09
N VAL A 591 19.27 -31.80 24.72
CA VAL A 591 19.87 -32.73 25.69
C VAL A 591 21.18 -32.12 26.20
N SER A 592 21.39 -32.11 27.52
CA SER A 592 22.62 -31.58 28.10
C SER A 592 23.82 -32.43 27.70
N SER A 593 24.89 -31.79 27.25
CA SER A 593 26.16 -32.47 26.94
C SER A 593 26.95 -32.84 28.19
N VAL A 594 26.64 -32.24 29.34
CA VAL A 594 27.33 -32.46 30.63
C VAL A 594 26.58 -33.48 31.50
N HIS A 595 25.25 -33.46 31.45
CA HIS A 595 24.39 -34.38 32.20
C HIS A 595 23.34 -34.99 31.26
N PRO A 596 23.64 -36.11 30.58
CA PRO A 596 22.75 -36.69 29.56
C PRO A 596 21.35 -37.09 30.05
N MET A 597 21.17 -37.21 31.37
CA MET A 597 19.87 -37.45 32.01
C MET A 597 19.01 -36.19 32.12
N THR A 598 19.53 -35.02 31.78
CA THR A 598 18.82 -33.73 31.86
C THR A 598 18.61 -33.15 30.46
N THR A 599 17.35 -32.85 30.12
CA THR A 599 16.94 -32.24 28.86
C THR A 599 16.22 -30.93 29.12
N LYS A 600 16.46 -29.92 28.28
CA LYS A 600 15.68 -28.68 28.27
C LYS A 600 14.72 -28.68 27.08
N TYR A 601 13.49 -28.23 27.32
CA TYR A 601 12.45 -28.09 26.31
C TYR A 601 12.04 -26.63 26.17
N ALA A 602 11.60 -26.25 24.98
CA ALA A 602 10.85 -25.00 24.75
C ALA A 602 9.71 -25.28 23.77
N LEU A 603 8.55 -24.68 24.06
CA LEU A 603 7.33 -24.80 23.26
C LEU A 603 7.21 -23.55 22.39
N CYS A 604 7.38 -23.67 21.09
CA CYS A 604 7.40 -22.54 20.18
C CYS A 604 6.12 -22.49 19.35
N PHE A 605 5.53 -21.29 19.23
CA PHE A 605 4.37 -21.02 18.39
C PHE A 605 4.74 -19.96 17.34
N LEU A 606 4.46 -20.24 16.07
CA LEU A 606 4.66 -19.28 14.99
C LEU A 606 3.36 -18.47 14.83
N LEU A 607 3.38 -17.22 15.27
CA LEU A 607 2.25 -16.30 15.20
C LEU A 607 2.34 -15.43 13.95
N TRP A 608 1.21 -14.99 13.41
CA TRP A 608 1.23 -13.96 12.36
C TRP A 608 1.26 -12.57 12.99
N LYS A 609 1.69 -11.54 12.25
CA LYS A 609 1.81 -10.18 12.81
C LYS A 609 0.46 -9.62 13.26
N ARG A 610 -0.62 -10.02 12.59
CA ARG A 610 -2.01 -9.73 13.02
C ARG A 610 -2.39 -10.23 14.40
N ASP A 611 -1.77 -11.30 14.92
CA ASP A 611 -2.11 -11.82 16.25
C ASP A 611 -1.67 -10.85 17.37
N ASP A 612 -0.78 -9.88 17.07
CA ASP A 612 -0.46 -8.76 17.96
C ASP A 612 -1.64 -7.79 18.12
N LEU A 613 -2.41 -7.57 17.05
CA LEU A 613 -3.55 -6.64 17.05
C LEU A 613 -4.83 -7.24 17.63
N VAL A 614 -4.90 -8.57 17.66
CA VAL A 614 -6.03 -9.34 18.22
C VAL A 614 -5.46 -10.34 19.23
N PRO A 615 -5.06 -9.88 20.43
CA PRO A 615 -4.22 -10.67 21.34
C PRO A 615 -4.99 -11.70 22.17
N GLN A 616 -6.32 -11.60 22.29
CA GLN A 616 -7.09 -12.45 23.22
C GLN A 616 -7.04 -13.95 22.92
N PRO A 617 -7.12 -14.42 21.65
CA PRO A 617 -7.07 -15.86 21.35
C PRO A 617 -5.78 -16.52 21.84
N PHE A 618 -4.61 -16.01 21.44
CA PHE A 618 -3.32 -16.56 21.89
C PHE A 618 -3.04 -16.26 23.36
N GLY A 619 -3.48 -15.10 23.86
CA GLY A 619 -3.38 -14.76 25.29
C GLY A 619 -4.10 -15.76 26.20
N SER A 620 -5.23 -16.32 25.76
CA SER A 620 -5.94 -17.38 26.50
C SER A 620 -5.11 -18.66 26.63
N LEU A 621 -4.44 -19.05 25.54
CA LEU A 621 -3.54 -20.20 25.52
C LEU A 621 -2.32 -19.96 26.41
N LEU A 622 -1.66 -18.81 26.26
CA LEU A 622 -0.47 -18.47 27.05
C LEU A 622 -0.78 -18.44 28.55
N ALA A 623 -1.91 -17.86 28.96
CA ALA A 623 -2.36 -17.86 30.35
C ALA A 623 -2.58 -19.28 30.89
N SER A 624 -3.08 -20.21 30.06
CA SER A 624 -3.23 -21.61 30.45
C SER A 624 -1.89 -22.32 30.63
N TYR A 625 -0.91 -22.06 29.75
CA TYR A 625 0.40 -22.70 29.81
C TYR A 625 1.23 -22.20 30.99
N SER A 626 1.24 -20.89 31.23
CA SER A 626 1.96 -20.28 32.36
C SER A 626 1.49 -20.80 33.72
N ASN A 627 0.22 -21.20 33.84
CA ASN A 627 -0.32 -21.79 35.08
C ASN A 627 -0.03 -23.29 35.20
N LYS A 628 0.37 -23.96 34.11
CA LYS A 628 0.45 -25.42 34.03
C LYS A 628 1.86 -25.95 34.01
N THR A 629 2.80 -25.23 33.38
CA THR A 629 4.15 -25.73 33.13
C THR A 629 5.22 -24.68 33.36
N VAL A 630 6.40 -25.13 33.81
CA VAL A 630 7.62 -24.33 33.87
C VAL A 630 8.40 -24.35 32.55
N ILE A 631 8.00 -25.19 31.59
CA ILE A 631 8.61 -25.23 30.26
C ILE A 631 8.33 -23.91 29.56
N PRO A 632 9.35 -23.18 29.07
CA PRO A 632 9.17 -21.89 28.45
C PRO A 632 8.35 -21.99 27.15
N VAL A 633 7.33 -21.14 27.03
CA VAL A 633 6.59 -20.91 25.79
C VAL A 633 7.18 -19.71 25.06
N VAL A 634 7.60 -19.90 23.81
CA VAL A 634 8.29 -18.89 22.99
C VAL A 634 7.45 -18.58 21.75
N PRO A 635 6.61 -17.53 21.77
CA PRO A 635 5.95 -17.05 20.57
C PRO A 635 6.96 -16.38 19.63
N ASN A 636 6.82 -16.59 18.32
CA ASN A 636 7.62 -15.91 17.31
C ASN A 636 6.74 -15.41 16.16
N ILE A 637 6.90 -14.14 15.79
CA ILE A 637 6.09 -13.53 14.74
C ILE A 637 6.68 -13.83 13.36
N TYR A 638 5.96 -14.63 12.57
CA TYR A 638 6.20 -14.96 11.18
C TYR A 638 5.48 -13.97 10.24
N CYS A 639 6.13 -13.56 9.15
CA CYS A 639 5.55 -12.66 8.14
C CYS A 639 5.99 -13.05 6.72
N ASP A 640 5.01 -13.29 5.85
CA ASP A 640 5.18 -13.96 4.55
C ASP A 640 5.66 -13.01 3.41
N TRP A 641 5.64 -11.69 3.61
CA TRP A 641 6.08 -10.67 2.64
C TRP A 641 7.39 -9.97 3.00
N LEU A 642 8.02 -10.29 4.13
CA LEU A 642 9.31 -9.68 4.49
C LEU A 642 10.39 -10.07 3.48
N SER A 643 11.34 -9.17 3.28
CA SER A 643 12.53 -9.48 2.49
C SER A 643 13.28 -10.66 3.13
N THR A 644 14.01 -11.45 2.32
CA THR A 644 14.83 -12.55 2.83
C THR A 644 15.80 -12.09 3.92
N GLN A 645 16.27 -10.84 3.86
CA GLN A 645 17.16 -10.24 4.86
C GLN A 645 16.45 -9.95 6.20
N GLU A 646 15.28 -9.33 6.18
CA GLU A 646 14.49 -9.08 7.40
C GLU A 646 14.03 -10.38 8.05
N PHE A 647 13.67 -11.37 7.22
CA PHE A 647 13.30 -12.69 7.68
C PHE A 647 14.47 -13.37 8.43
N ASN A 648 15.69 -13.23 7.92
CA ASN A 648 16.89 -13.72 8.58
C ASN A 648 17.16 -13.00 9.91
N ASN A 649 17.01 -11.66 9.96
CA ASN A 649 17.19 -10.88 11.19
C ASN A 649 16.20 -11.29 12.28
N ARG A 650 14.91 -11.45 11.95
CA ARG A 650 13.90 -11.91 12.92
C ARG A 650 14.17 -13.33 13.41
N ARG A 651 14.65 -14.20 12.53
CA ARG A 651 15.06 -15.56 12.92
C ARG A 651 16.24 -15.53 13.89
N ASP A 652 17.20 -14.63 13.71
CA ASP A 652 18.31 -14.45 14.65
C ASP A 652 17.86 -13.90 16.00
N VAL A 653 16.89 -12.98 16.01
CA VAL A 653 16.25 -12.51 17.25
C VAL A 653 15.54 -13.67 17.95
N PHE A 654 14.78 -14.48 17.21
CA PHE A 654 14.12 -15.68 17.76
C PHE A 654 15.13 -16.67 18.35
N LEU A 655 16.22 -16.99 17.64
CA LEU A 655 17.25 -17.90 18.14
C LEU A 655 17.93 -17.37 19.40
N LYS A 656 18.19 -16.06 19.49
CA LYS A 656 18.72 -15.42 20.71
C LYS A 656 17.73 -15.51 21.88
N GLN A 657 16.45 -15.20 21.64
CA GLN A 657 15.41 -15.31 22.66
C GLN A 657 15.22 -16.75 23.14
N LEU A 658 15.20 -17.71 22.21
CA LEU A 658 15.12 -19.13 22.49
C LEU A 658 16.32 -19.62 23.30
N ALA A 659 17.54 -19.22 22.91
CA ALA A 659 18.75 -19.57 23.63
C ALA A 659 18.75 -19.01 25.07
N GLN A 660 18.31 -17.76 25.24
CA GLN A 660 18.16 -17.14 26.56
C GLN A 660 17.13 -17.89 27.42
N LYS A 661 15.95 -18.17 26.88
CA LYS A 661 14.89 -18.91 27.59
C LYS A 661 15.31 -20.34 27.95
N LEU A 662 16.04 -21.02 27.08
CA LEU A 662 16.63 -22.33 27.37
C LEU A 662 17.76 -22.22 28.39
N ALA A 663 18.53 -21.14 28.43
CA ALA A 663 19.56 -20.94 29.46
C ALA A 663 18.90 -20.78 30.84
N ASP A 664 17.85 -19.97 30.92
CA ASP A 664 17.14 -19.63 32.15
C ASP A 664 16.22 -20.76 32.67
N ALA A 665 15.78 -21.67 31.80
CA ALA A 665 14.91 -22.77 32.19
C ALA A 665 15.67 -23.88 32.94
N ASP A 666 15.04 -24.42 33.98
CA ASP A 666 15.52 -25.63 34.65
C ASP A 666 15.42 -26.85 33.72
N GLY A 667 16.38 -27.76 33.83
CA GLY A 667 16.35 -29.01 33.06
C GLY A 667 15.41 -30.04 33.68
N VAL A 668 14.70 -30.80 32.84
CA VAL A 668 13.82 -31.91 33.26
C VAL A 668 14.46 -33.26 33.00
N SER A 669 13.97 -34.34 33.64
CA SER A 669 14.51 -35.68 33.37
C SER A 669 14.23 -36.11 31.94
N THR A 670 15.27 -36.61 31.29
CA THR A 670 15.24 -37.06 29.90
C THR A 670 14.43 -38.35 29.74
N GLU A 671 14.36 -39.20 30.77
CA GLU A 671 13.59 -40.45 30.74
C GLU A 671 12.11 -40.25 31.06
N ALA A 672 11.80 -39.31 31.95
CA ALA A 672 10.45 -39.10 32.46
C ALA A 672 9.64 -38.06 31.65
N THR A 673 10.29 -37.19 30.86
CA THR A 673 9.62 -36.28 29.92
C THR A 673 9.80 -36.72 28.47
N LYS A 674 8.71 -37.03 27.77
CA LYS A 674 8.73 -37.57 26.39
C LYS A 674 8.08 -36.62 25.40
N ALA A 675 8.71 -36.42 24.24
CA ALA A 675 8.10 -35.78 23.08
C ALA A 675 7.54 -36.86 22.14
N LEU A 676 6.24 -36.82 21.87
CA LEU A 676 5.52 -37.78 21.03
C LEU A 676 5.02 -37.08 19.76
N PRO A 677 5.22 -37.64 18.56
CA PRO A 677 4.68 -37.07 17.33
C PRO A 677 3.15 -37.09 17.36
N LEU A 678 2.52 -36.05 16.82
CA LEU A 678 1.06 -35.99 16.70
C LEU A 678 0.57 -37.05 15.71
N ARG A 679 -0.01 -38.15 16.21
CA ARG A 679 -0.62 -39.20 15.37
C ARG A 679 -2.04 -38.79 14.95
N CYS A 680 -2.19 -38.21 13.77
CA CYS A 680 -3.51 -37.92 13.19
C CYS A 680 -3.90 -38.99 12.12
N SER A 681 -4.54 -40.09 12.52
CA SER A 681 -5.24 -41.11 11.68
C SER A 681 -4.36 -42.12 10.88
N PRO A 682 -4.90 -43.25 10.35
CA PRO A 682 -4.25 -44.57 10.32
C PRO A 682 -3.68 -45.00 8.95
N TYR A 683 -3.28 -44.04 8.11
CA TYR A 683 -2.67 -44.35 6.81
C TYR A 683 -1.42 -43.49 6.65
N GLU A 684 -0.27 -44.08 6.98
CA GLU A 684 1.06 -43.79 6.45
C GLU A 684 2.07 -44.66 7.23
N GLU A 685 2.12 -45.94 6.85
CA GLU A 685 3.33 -46.77 7.00
C GLU A 685 4.14 -46.66 5.70
N ASP A 686 5.47 -46.81 5.85
CA ASP A 686 6.55 -46.69 4.86
C ASP A 686 6.84 -45.26 4.34
N ASP A 687 8.08 -44.77 4.28
CA ASP A 687 9.28 -45.48 3.84
C ASP A 687 10.57 -44.90 4.46
N ASP A 688 11.55 -45.78 4.50
CA ASP A 688 12.86 -45.77 5.09
C ASP A 688 13.87 -44.92 4.30
N ARG A 689 14.78 -44.21 4.98
CA ARG A 689 16.19 -44.09 4.56
C ARG A 689 17.07 -43.36 5.59
N LYS A 690 17.87 -44.16 6.29
CA LYS A 690 19.06 -43.78 7.06
C LYS A 690 20.31 -43.60 6.18
N LYS A 691 21.29 -42.87 6.76
CA LYS A 691 22.75 -42.79 6.49
C LYS A 691 23.13 -41.92 5.27
N THR A 692 24.17 -41.08 5.26
CA THR A 692 25.49 -41.05 5.94
C THR A 692 26.07 -39.63 5.71
N PHE A 693 26.79 -38.95 6.59
CA PHE A 693 28.24 -39.07 6.74
C PHE A 693 28.73 -38.28 7.97
N LYS A 694 29.73 -38.85 8.66
CA LYS A 694 30.44 -38.31 9.81
C LYS A 694 31.91 -38.14 9.44
N ASN A 695 32.58 -37.22 10.14
CA ASN A 695 34.02 -37.00 10.32
C ASN A 695 34.68 -35.94 9.42
N GLN A 696 35.01 -34.79 10.02
CA GLN A 696 36.38 -34.57 10.55
C GLN A 696 36.35 -33.54 11.70
N MET A 697 36.92 -33.96 12.84
CA MET A 697 37.42 -33.18 13.98
C MET A 697 38.93 -32.96 13.67
N GLU A 698 39.65 -31.90 14.03
CA GLU A 698 39.86 -31.27 15.34
C GLU A 698 41.00 -30.20 15.20
N ILE A 699 41.27 -29.43 16.27
CA ILE A 699 42.43 -28.54 16.57
C ILE A 699 42.20 -27.05 16.16
N VAL A 700 42.11 -26.02 17.03
CA VAL A 700 42.76 -25.68 18.31
C VAL A 700 41.81 -24.86 19.21
N ASN A 701 41.77 -25.19 20.51
CA ASN A 701 41.30 -24.35 21.62
C ASN A 701 42.44 -23.45 22.14
N GLN A 702 42.12 -22.20 22.53
CA GLN A 702 42.80 -21.26 23.47
C GLN A 702 42.66 -19.83 22.88
N LEU A 703 42.10 -18.81 23.51
CA LEU A 703 42.17 -18.36 24.90
C LEU A 703 40.92 -17.52 25.28
N SER A 704 40.34 -17.83 26.43
CA SER A 704 39.62 -16.88 27.28
C SER A 704 40.61 -16.23 28.26
N CYS A 705 40.49 -14.91 28.53
CA CYS A 705 40.69 -14.25 29.85
C CYS A 705 41.22 -12.79 29.89
N ILE A 706 41.26 -11.99 28.81
CA ILE A 706 41.72 -10.58 28.92
C ILE A 706 40.80 -9.57 28.19
N ILE A 707 39.50 -9.64 28.42
CA ILE A 707 38.56 -8.64 27.85
C ILE A 707 37.67 -7.96 28.91
N TRP A 708 37.50 -8.57 30.08
CA TRP A 708 36.64 -7.99 31.12
C TRP A 708 37.30 -6.96 32.05
N ILE A 709 38.63 -6.79 31.99
CA ILE A 709 39.36 -5.83 32.84
C ILE A 709 39.67 -4.51 32.12
N ILE A 710 39.67 -4.50 30.77
CA ILE A 710 39.95 -3.28 29.99
C ILE A 710 38.68 -2.42 29.79
N LEU A 711 37.50 -3.03 29.84
CA LEU A 711 36.21 -2.33 29.70
C LEU A 711 35.82 -1.46 30.91
N ALA A 712 36.40 -1.71 32.09
CA ALA A 712 36.16 -0.89 33.28
C ALA A 712 37.07 0.35 33.37
N TYR A 713 38.20 0.37 32.65
CA TYR A 713 39.15 1.50 32.67
C TYR A 713 38.81 2.59 31.64
N ILE A 714 38.08 2.25 30.57
CA ILE A 714 37.71 3.20 29.50
C ILE A 714 36.47 4.05 29.86
N MET A 715 35.71 3.69 30.91
CA MET A 715 34.51 4.45 31.31
C MET A 715 34.77 5.59 32.32
N LEU A 716 36.03 5.88 32.67
CA LEU A 716 36.38 6.88 33.71
C LEU A 716 37.25 8.06 33.24
N GLU A 717 37.56 8.18 31.95
CA GLU A 717 38.23 9.36 31.39
C GLU A 717 37.41 9.99 30.25
N ALA A 718 36.46 10.84 30.61
CA ALA A 718 35.88 11.85 29.72
C ALA A 718 35.28 13.02 30.53
N GLN A 719 36.12 13.68 31.32
CA GLN A 719 35.89 15.09 31.68
C GLN A 719 36.93 15.91 30.91
N GLY A 720 36.63 16.15 29.63
CA GLY A 720 37.33 17.12 28.80
C GLY A 720 36.73 18.50 29.00
N THR A 721 37.59 19.51 29.09
CA THR A 721 37.31 20.93 29.30
C THR A 721 36.30 21.50 28.30
N ASN A 722 35.40 22.37 28.79
CA ASN A 722 34.42 23.12 27.98
C ASN A 722 35.13 24.13 27.07
N GLU A 723 35.26 23.80 25.78
CA GLU A 723 35.25 24.78 24.68
C GLU A 723 33.87 24.68 24.03
N ASP A 724 33.22 25.80 23.71
CA ASP A 724 31.84 25.84 23.20
C ASP A 724 31.77 25.30 21.74
N ILE A 725 30.73 24.52 21.39
CA ILE A 725 30.51 24.03 20.01
C ILE A 725 29.44 24.93 19.38
N PRO A 726 29.78 25.79 18.41
CA PRO A 726 28.80 26.67 17.80
C PRO A 726 27.85 25.89 16.88
N VAL A 727 26.55 26.16 17.01
CA VAL A 727 25.48 25.66 16.14
C VAL A 727 24.92 26.81 15.32
N PHE A 728 25.01 26.75 13.99
CA PHE A 728 24.46 27.77 13.10
C PHE A 728 23.22 27.26 12.39
N ILE A 729 22.13 28.04 12.43
CA ILE A 729 20.85 27.73 11.78
C ILE A 729 20.68 28.68 10.58
N GLU A 730 20.70 28.10 9.39
CA GLU A 730 20.63 28.79 8.11
C GLU A 730 19.33 28.46 7.37
N GLU A 731 18.98 29.24 6.34
CA GLU A 731 17.77 29.00 5.57
C GLU A 731 18.06 28.05 4.40
N GLU A 732 19.06 28.39 3.60
CA GLU A 732 19.52 27.63 2.46
C GLU A 732 20.76 26.81 2.84
N HIS A 733 20.88 25.58 2.35
CA HIS A 733 22.01 24.70 2.64
C HIS A 733 23.35 25.30 2.28
N HIS A 734 23.44 25.93 1.11
CA HIS A 734 24.71 26.46 0.63
C HIS A 734 25.26 27.59 1.50
N GLU A 735 24.45 28.18 2.37
CA GLU A 735 24.84 29.25 3.27
C GLU A 735 25.74 28.81 4.42
N VAL A 736 25.89 27.51 4.66
CA VAL A 736 26.75 26.95 5.70
C VAL A 736 28.25 27.08 5.37
N ILE A 737 28.61 27.31 4.10
CA ILE A 737 29.99 27.31 3.61
C ILE A 737 30.94 28.23 4.39
N PRO A 738 30.59 29.49 4.72
CA PRO A 738 31.45 30.36 5.53
C PRO A 738 31.77 29.77 6.92
N HIS A 739 30.82 29.04 7.52
CA HIS A 739 31.00 28.38 8.80
C HIS A 739 31.94 27.18 8.69
N TRP A 740 31.82 26.40 7.62
CA TRP A 740 32.72 25.29 7.33
C TRP A 740 34.15 25.75 7.05
N VAL A 741 34.31 26.83 6.26
CA VAL A 741 35.62 27.45 6.00
C VAL A 741 36.26 27.93 7.31
N ARG A 742 35.49 28.59 8.18
CA ARG A 742 35.97 29.02 9.49
C ARG A 742 36.45 27.83 10.34
N ALA A 743 35.64 26.79 10.46
CA ALA A 743 35.97 25.59 11.24
C ALA A 743 37.25 24.89 10.73
N VAL A 744 37.39 24.75 9.41
CA VAL A 744 38.59 24.15 8.79
C VAL A 744 39.82 25.04 8.98
N LYS A 745 39.67 26.37 8.82
CA LYS A 745 40.74 27.35 9.01
C LYS A 745 41.27 27.37 10.45
N GLU A 746 40.39 27.37 11.43
CA GLU A 746 40.73 27.32 12.87
C GLU A 746 41.45 26.02 13.23
N ASN A 747 41.18 24.94 12.49
CA ASN A 747 41.87 23.65 12.59
C ASN A 747 43.10 23.54 11.66
N GLY A 748 43.70 24.66 11.26
CA GLY A 748 44.95 24.70 10.50
C GLY A 748 44.81 24.26 9.04
N TRP A 749 43.63 24.42 8.44
CA TRP A 749 43.29 23.97 7.08
C TRP A 749 43.35 22.46 6.86
N ASN A 750 43.25 21.67 7.93
CA ASN A 750 43.10 20.22 7.83
C ASN A 750 41.71 19.89 7.28
N LYS A 751 41.66 19.09 6.20
CA LYS A 751 40.39 18.64 5.61
C LYS A 751 39.50 17.93 6.63
N ALA A 752 38.23 18.30 6.69
CA ALA A 752 37.26 17.76 7.62
C ALA A 752 36.59 16.48 7.12
N ASP A 753 36.09 15.68 8.07
CA ASP A 753 35.06 14.69 7.78
C ASP A 753 33.69 15.32 7.98
N LEU A 754 32.82 15.24 6.97
CA LEU A 754 31.44 15.70 7.02
C LEU A 754 30.50 14.54 7.36
N VAL A 755 29.64 14.72 8.36
CA VAL A 755 28.43 13.89 8.55
C VAL A 755 27.23 14.74 8.16
N HIS A 756 26.62 14.41 7.01
CA HIS A 756 25.46 15.09 6.45
C HIS A 756 24.20 14.26 6.75
N ILE A 757 23.17 14.85 7.36
CA ILE A 757 21.92 14.17 7.75
C ILE A 757 20.76 14.86 7.04
N ASP A 758 20.18 14.20 6.03
CA ASP A 758 19.37 14.87 5.01
C ASP A 758 18.44 13.88 4.28
N GLY A 759 17.29 14.32 3.77
CA GLY A 759 16.38 13.59 2.89
C GLY A 759 16.95 13.21 1.51
N HIS A 760 18.03 13.85 1.07
CA HIS A 760 18.75 13.63 -0.16
C HIS A 760 20.27 13.86 -0.02
N THR A 761 21.02 13.77 -1.13
CA THR A 761 22.50 13.71 -1.08
C THR A 761 23.21 15.06 -1.16
N ASP A 762 22.63 16.06 -1.82
CA ASP A 762 23.26 17.38 -2.10
C ASP A 762 24.65 17.33 -2.75
N MET A 763 24.78 16.47 -3.77
CA MET A 763 26.05 16.19 -4.43
C MET A 763 26.03 16.47 -5.94
N ASP A 764 25.14 17.35 -6.43
CA ASP A 764 25.14 17.80 -7.83
C ASP A 764 26.38 18.68 -8.14
N TYR A 765 26.72 18.76 -9.42
CA TYR A 765 27.91 19.46 -9.90
C TYR A 765 27.71 20.98 -9.80
N PRO A 766 28.61 21.72 -9.12
CA PRO A 766 28.60 23.18 -9.16
C PRO A 766 29.02 23.69 -10.54
N ASP A 767 28.54 24.87 -10.91
CA ASP A 767 28.98 25.52 -12.13
C ASP A 767 30.42 26.04 -11.97
N ILE A 768 31.23 25.88 -13.01
CA ILE A 768 32.59 26.41 -13.04
C ILE A 768 32.51 27.91 -13.33
N LEU A 769 32.40 28.70 -12.25
CA LEU A 769 32.30 30.16 -12.30
C LEU A 769 33.65 30.83 -11.96
N GLU A 770 33.81 32.08 -12.41
CA GLU A 770 34.96 32.90 -12.04
C GLU A 770 35.00 33.11 -10.51
N GLY A 771 36.11 32.72 -9.88
CA GLY A 771 36.31 32.79 -8.43
C GLY A 771 36.05 31.49 -7.68
N LEU A 772 35.50 30.44 -8.30
CA LEU A 772 35.35 29.14 -7.64
C LEU A 772 36.74 28.51 -7.40
N PRO A 773 37.12 28.15 -6.16
CA PRO A 773 38.43 27.59 -5.87
C PRO A 773 38.51 26.12 -6.32
N LEU A 774 39.07 25.88 -7.51
CA LEU A 774 39.22 24.54 -8.08
C LEU A 774 40.46 23.81 -7.52
N GLY A 775 40.24 22.86 -6.62
CA GLY A 775 41.30 21.98 -6.07
C GLY A 775 42.25 22.68 -5.09
N ARG A 776 41.82 23.80 -4.49
CA ARG A 776 42.61 24.59 -3.54
C ARG A 776 41.72 25.24 -2.48
N ILE A 777 42.30 25.66 -1.36
CA ILE A 777 41.56 26.39 -0.32
C ILE A 777 41.19 27.80 -0.80
N PRO A 778 40.01 28.33 -0.40
CA PRO A 778 39.59 29.68 -0.75
C PRO A 778 40.52 30.74 -0.12
N GLN A 779 40.81 31.81 -0.87
CA GLN A 779 41.74 32.88 -0.49
C GLN A 779 41.04 34.22 -0.16
N SER A 780 39.79 34.39 -0.60
CA SER A 780 39.05 35.64 -0.41
C SER A 780 37.57 35.40 -0.11
N VAL A 781 36.87 36.44 0.33
CA VAL A 781 35.42 36.38 0.61
C VAL A 781 34.64 36.14 -0.68
N GLU A 782 35.12 36.67 -1.80
CA GLU A 782 34.53 36.46 -3.12
C GLU A 782 34.63 34.99 -3.56
N GLU A 783 35.73 34.30 -3.24
CA GLU A 783 35.87 32.86 -3.52
C GLU A 783 34.96 32.01 -2.62
N ILE A 784 34.80 32.40 -1.34
CA ILE A 784 33.85 31.75 -0.42
C ILE A 784 32.42 31.94 -0.94
N SER A 785 32.08 33.16 -1.37
CA SER A 785 30.79 33.47 -1.97
C SER A 785 30.57 32.67 -3.25
N ALA A 786 31.58 32.52 -4.12
CA ALA A 786 31.45 31.71 -5.35
C ALA A 786 31.18 30.21 -5.11
N MET A 787 31.38 29.70 -3.89
CA MET A 787 31.00 28.34 -3.48
C MET A 787 29.53 28.23 -3.04
N MET A 788 28.87 29.36 -2.75
CA MET A 788 27.47 29.48 -2.30
C MET A 788 26.51 29.58 -3.50
N GLN A 789 26.55 28.60 -4.41
CA GLN A 789 25.79 28.66 -5.67
C GLN A 789 24.35 28.18 -5.50
N ARG A 790 24.15 26.94 -5.03
CA ARG A 790 22.85 26.27 -4.90
C ARG A 790 22.88 25.20 -3.81
N ASN A 791 21.71 24.86 -3.26
CA ASN A 791 21.56 23.88 -2.17
C ASN A 791 21.99 22.46 -2.54
N ASP A 792 21.87 22.07 -3.80
CA ASP A 792 22.26 20.74 -4.28
C ASP A 792 23.75 20.63 -4.65
N GLN A 793 24.52 21.73 -4.61
CA GLN A 793 25.89 21.81 -5.14
C GLN A 793 26.98 22.11 -4.10
N PHE A 794 26.60 22.58 -2.91
CA PHE A 794 27.54 23.15 -1.93
C PHE A 794 28.54 22.13 -1.38
N ILE A 795 28.16 20.86 -1.20
CA ILE A 795 29.08 19.82 -0.68
C ILE A 795 30.20 19.58 -1.71
N GLN A 796 29.86 19.47 -2.99
CA GLN A 796 30.83 19.34 -4.07
C GLN A 796 31.70 20.59 -4.20
N ALA A 797 31.11 21.79 -4.03
CA ALA A 797 31.88 23.03 -3.97
C ALA A 797 32.88 23.02 -2.80
N ALA A 798 32.49 22.52 -1.61
CA ALA A 798 33.38 22.37 -0.46
C ALA A 798 34.50 21.34 -0.69
N ILE A 799 34.22 20.25 -1.42
CA ILE A 799 35.23 19.27 -1.85
C ILE A 799 36.23 19.91 -2.82
N LEU A 800 35.75 20.65 -3.81
CA LEU A 800 36.58 21.39 -4.77
C LEU A 800 37.45 22.45 -4.06
N GLY A 801 36.85 23.17 -3.10
CA GLY A 801 37.53 24.11 -2.21
C GLY A 801 38.49 23.45 -1.20
N ASN A 802 38.76 22.15 -1.35
CA ASN A 802 39.67 21.37 -0.52
C ASN A 802 39.34 21.41 0.99
N LEU A 803 38.06 21.56 1.35
CA LEU A 803 37.61 21.60 2.75
C LEU A 803 37.34 20.21 3.32
N LEU A 804 36.88 19.27 2.49
CA LEU A 804 36.43 17.94 2.92
C LEU A 804 37.36 16.83 2.43
N ARG A 805 37.62 15.84 3.30
CA ARG A 805 38.29 14.58 2.94
C ARG A 805 37.34 13.39 2.89
N SER A 806 36.24 13.44 3.62
CA SER A 806 35.20 12.41 3.61
C SER A 806 33.83 13.04 3.74
N ALA A 807 32.83 12.46 3.08
CA ALA A 807 31.42 12.80 3.22
C ALA A 807 30.65 11.52 3.60
N TYR A 808 30.03 11.54 4.79
CA TYR A 808 29.14 10.51 5.29
C TYR A 808 27.71 11.02 5.18
N ILE A 809 27.02 10.64 4.11
CA ILE A 809 25.64 11.07 3.83
C ILE A 809 24.68 10.08 4.49
N ILE A 810 23.81 10.58 5.36
CA ILE A 810 22.89 9.79 6.17
C ILE A 810 21.45 10.09 5.78
N LEU A 811 20.88 9.19 4.98
CA LEU A 811 19.54 9.33 4.43
C LEU A 811 18.49 8.70 5.36
N PRO A 812 17.29 9.27 5.52
CA PRO A 812 16.28 8.74 6.42
C PRO A 812 15.67 7.44 5.89
N THR A 813 15.01 6.68 6.77
CA THR A 813 14.44 5.36 6.46
C THR A 813 13.30 5.39 5.44
N TRP A 814 12.72 6.56 5.18
CA TRP A 814 11.65 6.73 4.21
C TRP A 814 12.14 6.97 2.78
N THR A 815 13.46 7.12 2.57
CA THR A 815 14.09 7.22 1.24
C THR A 815 14.49 5.84 0.70
N ASN A 816 14.49 5.69 -0.63
CA ASN A 816 14.95 4.47 -1.29
C ASN A 816 16.47 4.55 -1.55
N SER A 817 17.29 4.32 -0.52
CA SER A 817 18.76 4.34 -0.68
C SER A 817 19.42 2.97 -0.46
N ILE A 818 20.48 2.72 -1.22
CA ILE A 818 21.34 1.55 -1.09
C ILE A 818 22.59 2.01 -0.36
N ASN A 819 23.01 1.26 0.67
CA ASN A 819 24.22 1.63 1.42
C ASN A 819 25.46 1.38 0.54
N VAL A 820 26.26 2.43 0.31
CA VAL A 820 27.41 2.39 -0.58
C VAL A 820 28.61 3.11 0.03
N ALA A 821 29.81 2.70 -0.39
CA ALA A 821 31.06 3.33 0.03
C ALA A 821 32.04 3.32 -1.14
N TYR A 822 32.49 4.50 -1.52
CA TYR A 822 33.37 4.74 -2.68
C TYR A 822 34.57 5.61 -2.29
N ASN A 823 35.68 5.39 -2.97
CA ASN A 823 36.70 6.43 -3.08
C ASN A 823 36.34 7.26 -4.31
N ALA A 824 36.11 8.55 -4.11
CA ALA A 824 35.62 9.46 -5.13
C ALA A 824 36.69 10.50 -5.48
N SER A 825 36.66 10.98 -6.72
CA SER A 825 37.46 12.12 -7.12
C SER A 825 36.76 12.96 -8.18
N ILE A 826 37.04 14.25 -8.15
CA ILE A 826 36.49 15.23 -9.09
C ILE A 826 37.64 15.73 -9.95
N GLY A 827 37.44 15.76 -11.27
CA GLY A 827 38.40 16.29 -12.22
C GLY A 827 37.76 17.22 -13.24
N LEU A 828 38.52 17.52 -14.28
CA LEU A 828 38.05 18.28 -15.44
C LEU A 828 38.06 17.41 -16.69
N THR A 829 37.15 17.70 -17.61
CA THR A 829 37.20 17.18 -18.98
C THR A 829 36.75 18.27 -19.94
N PRO A 830 37.24 18.29 -21.20
CA PRO A 830 36.73 19.21 -22.21
C PRO A 830 35.24 18.96 -22.49
N THR A 831 34.51 20.01 -22.82
CA THR A 831 33.15 19.89 -23.38
C THR A 831 33.25 19.61 -24.88
N ASN A 832 32.57 18.56 -25.38
CA ASN A 832 32.43 18.38 -26.81
C ASN A 832 31.76 19.65 -27.37
N PHE A 833 32.43 20.34 -28.30
CA PHE A 833 31.98 21.55 -29.02
C PHE A 833 32.34 22.95 -28.45
N THR A 834 33.08 23.08 -27.32
CA THR A 834 33.55 24.38 -26.80
C THR A 834 34.93 24.29 -26.12
N ASP A 835 35.72 25.38 -26.10
CA ASP A 835 37.00 25.49 -25.37
C ASP A 835 36.84 25.51 -23.82
N SER A 836 35.62 25.28 -23.31
CA SER A 836 35.30 25.25 -21.88
C SER A 836 35.46 23.85 -21.27
N ASN A 837 35.98 23.79 -20.05
CA ASN A 837 36.02 22.57 -19.26
C ASN A 837 34.70 22.37 -18.50
N GLN A 838 34.37 21.12 -18.20
CA GLN A 838 33.30 20.73 -17.27
C GLN A 838 33.85 19.79 -16.19
N LEU A 839 33.12 19.67 -15.07
CA LEU A 839 33.46 18.76 -13.99
C LEU A 839 33.12 17.32 -14.38
N CYS A 840 33.97 16.39 -13.94
CA CYS A 840 33.73 14.95 -14.01
C CYS A 840 33.90 14.33 -12.63
N LEU A 841 33.02 13.40 -12.26
CA LEU A 841 33.07 12.65 -11.00
C LEU A 841 33.44 11.20 -11.30
N CYS A 842 34.40 10.67 -10.55
CA CYS A 842 34.80 9.28 -10.66
C CYS A 842 34.69 8.56 -9.33
N LEU A 843 34.05 7.39 -9.35
CA LEU A 843 33.78 6.55 -8.19
C LEU A 843 34.49 5.21 -8.34
N ALA A 844 35.40 4.91 -7.42
CA ALA A 844 36.10 3.63 -7.34
C ALA A 844 35.54 2.79 -6.18
N ASN A 845 35.10 1.58 -6.50
CA ASN A 845 34.64 0.60 -5.50
C ASN A 845 35.81 -0.28 -5.00
N SER A 846 35.53 -1.12 -3.99
CA SER A 846 36.53 -2.04 -3.39
C SER A 846 37.11 -3.10 -4.35
N LYS A 847 36.53 -3.26 -5.55
CA LYS A 847 36.99 -4.19 -6.61
C LYS A 847 37.77 -3.49 -7.73
N SER A 848 38.18 -2.23 -7.55
CA SER A 848 39.05 -1.47 -8.45
C SER A 848 38.52 -1.15 -9.86
N GLU A 849 37.22 -1.29 -10.11
CA GLU A 849 36.58 -0.67 -11.29
C GLU A 849 36.21 0.77 -10.93
N GLU A 850 36.81 1.74 -11.64
CA GLU A 850 36.52 3.17 -11.53
C GLU A 850 35.50 3.56 -12.60
N ASP A 851 34.35 4.08 -12.17
CA ASP A 851 33.30 4.59 -13.05
C ASP A 851 33.33 6.12 -13.03
N CYS A 852 33.58 6.74 -14.17
CA CYS A 852 33.67 8.19 -14.34
C CYS A 852 32.49 8.72 -15.15
N ARG A 853 31.93 9.85 -14.72
CA ARG A 853 30.72 10.44 -15.27
C ARG A 853 30.80 11.95 -15.39
N ILE A 854 30.02 12.49 -16.33
CA ILE A 854 29.79 13.91 -16.54
C ILE A 854 28.29 14.21 -16.62
N LYS A 855 27.90 15.44 -16.28
CA LYS A 855 26.54 15.93 -16.50
C LYS A 855 26.28 16.08 -17.99
N SER A 856 25.26 15.40 -18.51
CA SER A 856 24.95 15.47 -19.95
C SER A 856 24.23 16.78 -20.28
N ILE A 857 24.81 17.58 -21.16
CA ILE A 857 24.22 18.87 -21.60
C ILE A 857 23.16 18.65 -22.71
N THR A 858 23.12 17.45 -23.33
CA THR A 858 22.38 17.24 -24.59
C THR A 858 21.54 15.95 -24.68
N ALA A 859 21.65 15.02 -23.71
CA ALA A 859 20.93 13.73 -23.76
C ALA A 859 19.71 13.70 -22.82
N GLU A 860 18.75 12.82 -23.14
CA GLU A 860 17.63 12.47 -22.25
C GLU A 860 18.10 11.77 -20.95
N GLU A 861 19.34 11.27 -20.92
CA GLU A 861 20.01 10.71 -19.74
C GLU A 861 20.81 11.82 -19.00
N PHE A 862 20.57 11.98 -17.69
CA PHE A 862 21.16 13.05 -16.86
C PHE A 862 22.70 12.98 -16.74
N GLU A 863 23.31 11.80 -16.89
CA GLU A 863 24.76 11.60 -16.81
C GLU A 863 25.27 10.75 -17.97
N SER A 864 26.49 11.00 -18.43
CA SER A 864 27.16 10.20 -19.47
C SER A 864 28.47 9.61 -18.95
N HIS A 865 28.72 8.33 -19.29
CA HIS A 865 29.96 7.65 -18.92
C HIS A 865 31.16 8.23 -19.67
N LEU A 866 32.27 8.36 -18.96
CA LEU A 866 33.54 8.90 -19.45
C LEU A 866 34.68 7.90 -19.17
N PRO A 867 35.65 7.72 -20.08
CA PRO A 867 36.89 7.00 -19.77
C PRO A 867 37.63 7.63 -18.59
N SER A 868 38.22 6.81 -17.72
CA SER A 868 38.82 7.30 -16.47
C SER A 868 40.03 8.24 -16.66
N ASP A 869 40.76 8.05 -17.75
CA ASP A 869 41.89 8.89 -18.16
C ASP A 869 41.46 10.26 -18.72
N ALA A 870 40.23 10.37 -19.23
CA ALA A 870 39.69 11.62 -19.76
C ALA A 870 39.27 12.60 -18.66
N CYS A 871 39.04 12.13 -17.43
CA CYS A 871 38.81 13.00 -16.28
C CYS A 871 40.16 13.47 -15.69
N SER A 872 40.76 14.51 -16.27
CA SER A 872 42.10 15.00 -15.90
C SER A 872 42.27 16.50 -16.17
N PRO A 873 42.91 17.28 -15.28
CA PRO A 873 43.51 16.85 -14.01
C PRO A 873 42.48 16.49 -12.95
N ARG A 874 42.84 15.59 -12.03
CA ARG A 874 42.05 15.32 -10.81
C ARG A 874 42.27 16.47 -9.83
N LEU A 875 41.22 17.22 -9.54
CA LEU A 875 41.24 18.42 -8.70
C LEU A 875 41.14 18.08 -7.21
N ALA A 876 40.29 17.13 -6.87
CA ALA A 876 40.04 16.73 -5.49
C ALA A 876 39.78 15.22 -5.38
N SER A 877 40.09 14.64 -4.22
CA SER A 877 39.80 13.24 -3.89
C SER A 877 39.28 13.15 -2.46
N TYR A 878 38.26 12.32 -2.26
CA TYR A 878 37.55 12.18 -1.00
C TYR A 878 36.93 10.79 -0.86
N ARG A 879 36.54 10.44 0.38
CA ARG A 879 35.79 9.21 0.68
C ARG A 879 34.30 9.53 0.75
N LEU A 880 33.49 8.89 -0.08
CA LEU A 880 32.03 9.00 -0.03
C LEU A 880 31.43 7.75 0.62
N VAL A 881 30.57 7.94 1.61
CA VAL A 881 29.83 6.86 2.26
C VAL A 881 28.38 7.30 2.40
N GLU A 882 27.46 6.55 1.80
CA GLU A 882 26.03 6.78 1.94
C GLU A 882 25.42 5.66 2.77
N LEU A 883 24.68 6.03 3.81
CA LEU A 883 24.05 5.11 4.73
C LEU A 883 22.60 5.51 4.96
N THR A 884 21.73 4.51 5.06
CA THR A 884 20.42 4.70 5.70
C THR A 884 20.60 5.04 7.18
N SER A 885 19.71 5.87 7.74
CA SER A 885 19.78 6.32 9.14
C SER A 885 19.70 5.15 10.12
N TRP A 886 18.97 4.10 9.77
CA TRP A 886 18.96 2.83 10.48
C TRP A 886 20.34 2.17 10.55
N ARG A 887 21.04 2.04 9.41
CA ARG A 887 22.39 1.42 9.35
C ARG A 887 23.44 2.25 10.04
N ALA A 888 23.35 3.57 9.90
CA ALA A 888 24.22 4.50 10.61
C ALA A 888 24.02 4.36 12.13
N ALA A 889 22.77 4.37 12.59
CA ALA A 889 22.39 4.19 14.00
C ALA A 889 22.73 2.80 14.56
N SER A 890 22.81 1.76 13.73
CA SER A 890 23.17 0.40 14.16
C SER A 890 24.68 0.20 14.40
N GLY A 891 25.50 1.24 14.18
CA GLY A 891 26.94 1.22 14.42
C GLY A 891 27.81 1.26 13.17
N THR A 892 27.23 1.15 11.96
CA THR A 892 28.01 1.15 10.70
C THR A 892 28.78 2.45 10.51
N LEU A 893 28.17 3.59 10.87
CA LEU A 893 28.85 4.89 10.79
C LEU A 893 30.10 4.92 11.68
N ARG A 894 29.98 4.42 12.93
CA ARG A 894 31.11 4.34 13.86
C ARG A 894 32.25 3.50 13.28
N GLU A 895 31.93 2.36 12.68
CA GLU A 895 32.93 1.50 12.02
C GLU A 895 33.61 2.23 10.86
N GLN A 896 32.88 2.97 10.04
CA GLN A 896 33.44 3.68 8.89
C GLN A 896 34.31 4.87 9.30
N ILE A 897 33.89 5.66 10.30
CA ILE A 897 34.69 6.76 10.85
C ILE A 897 35.98 6.22 11.47
N ASN A 898 35.91 5.11 12.23
CA ASN A 898 37.06 4.53 12.90
C ASN A 898 38.06 3.83 11.96
N LYS A 899 37.67 3.48 10.73
CA LYS A 899 38.60 2.95 9.72
C LYS A 899 39.61 4.01 9.27
N ASN A 900 39.27 5.30 9.39
CA ASN A 900 40.19 6.38 9.10
C ASN A 900 41.03 6.70 10.35
N SER A 901 42.27 6.22 10.37
CA SER A 901 43.19 6.34 11.52
C SER A 901 43.81 7.74 11.71
N THR A 902 43.57 8.68 10.80
CA THR A 902 44.14 10.03 10.87
C THR A 902 43.16 11.01 11.55
N PRO A 903 43.58 11.74 12.60
CA PRO A 903 42.76 12.78 13.22
C PRO A 903 42.39 13.86 12.20
N ALA A 904 41.14 14.33 12.22
CA ALA A 904 40.67 15.48 11.44
C ALA A 904 39.54 16.22 12.17
N PRO A 905 39.28 17.49 11.83
CA PRO A 905 38.07 18.16 12.26
C PRO A 905 36.83 17.41 11.77
N LEU A 906 35.75 17.46 12.56
CA LEU A 906 34.46 16.86 12.25
C LEU A 906 33.45 17.99 12.05
N ILE A 907 32.74 17.97 10.92
CA ILE A 907 31.62 18.86 10.63
C ILE A 907 30.35 18.01 10.67
N ILE A 908 29.30 18.51 11.32
CA ILE A 908 27.97 17.91 11.31
C ILE A 908 27.03 18.89 10.65
N ASP A 909 26.32 18.42 9.63
CA ASP A 909 25.32 19.17 8.91
C ASP A 909 23.99 18.43 8.94
N ILE A 910 22.90 19.15 9.19
CA ILE A 910 21.56 18.59 9.40
C ILE A 910 20.54 19.39 8.60
N ASP A 911 19.89 18.77 7.63
CA ASP A 911 18.65 19.30 7.04
C ASP A 911 17.45 18.86 7.89
N GLU A 912 16.52 19.78 8.09
CA GLU A 912 15.21 19.47 8.66
C GLU A 912 14.38 18.55 7.77
N ASP A 913 14.61 18.55 6.46
CA ASP A 913 13.90 17.69 5.52
C ASP A 913 14.15 16.18 5.78
N PHE A 914 15.21 15.82 6.54
CA PHE A 914 15.46 14.48 7.06
C PHE A 914 14.23 13.92 7.81
N PHE A 915 13.50 14.81 8.48
CA PHE A 915 12.29 14.52 9.23
C PHE A 915 11.02 14.52 8.38
N GLY A 916 11.08 14.83 7.09
CA GLY A 916 9.96 14.76 6.16
C GLY A 916 9.84 16.00 5.28
N VAL A 917 9.12 15.82 4.18
CA VAL A 917 8.96 16.78 3.10
C VAL A 917 7.47 17.06 2.84
N GLN A 918 7.06 18.33 2.81
CA GLN A 918 5.67 18.72 2.52
C GLN A 918 5.61 19.58 1.27
N LEU A 919 4.66 19.32 0.36
CA LEU A 919 4.45 20.17 -0.82
C LEU A 919 3.84 21.51 -0.40
N PRO A 920 4.54 22.66 -0.53
CA PRO A 920 3.99 23.94 -0.11
C PRO A 920 2.84 24.41 -1.01
N SER A 921 2.78 23.91 -2.24
CA SER A 921 1.67 24.11 -3.18
C SER A 921 0.40 23.34 -2.81
N SER A 922 0.48 22.34 -1.90
CA SER A 922 -0.65 21.47 -1.56
C SER A 922 -1.92 22.22 -1.13
N PRO A 923 -1.89 23.27 -0.29
CA PRO A 923 -3.08 24.03 0.07
C PRO A 923 -3.80 24.63 -1.14
N LEU A 924 -3.07 25.08 -2.16
CA LEU A 924 -3.63 25.63 -3.40
C LEU A 924 -4.15 24.53 -4.33
N LEU A 925 -3.38 23.46 -4.52
CA LEU A 925 -3.75 22.32 -5.35
C LEU A 925 -5.00 21.59 -4.82
N GLN A 926 -5.14 21.47 -3.49
CA GLN A 926 -6.32 20.85 -2.85
C GLN A 926 -7.62 21.64 -3.11
N GLN A 927 -7.51 22.95 -3.32
CA GLN A 927 -8.65 23.76 -3.72
C GLN A 927 -8.92 23.63 -5.22
N GLY A 928 -7.99 23.09 -6.01
CA GLY A 928 -8.16 22.83 -7.44
C GLY A 928 -7.47 23.85 -8.35
N TRP A 929 -6.47 24.59 -7.85
CA TRP A 929 -5.60 25.40 -8.71
C TRP A 929 -4.70 24.45 -9.53
N GLU A 930 -4.46 24.77 -10.80
CA GLU A 930 -3.45 24.08 -11.58
C GLU A 930 -2.07 24.69 -11.30
N LEU A 931 -1.01 23.86 -11.30
CA LEU A 931 0.34 24.33 -11.03
C LEU A 931 0.80 25.40 -12.01
N ILE A 932 0.42 25.24 -13.29
CA ILE A 932 0.73 26.23 -14.33
C ILE A 932 0.07 27.58 -14.04
N ASP A 933 -1.14 27.59 -13.49
CA ASP A 933 -1.84 28.81 -13.11
C ASP A 933 -1.17 29.46 -11.90
N ILE A 934 -0.76 28.67 -10.90
CA ILE A 934 -0.02 29.14 -9.72
C ILE A 934 1.27 29.87 -10.16
N LEU A 935 2.07 29.24 -11.04
CA LEU A 935 3.32 29.82 -11.53
C LEU A 935 3.07 31.10 -12.34
N HIS A 936 2.08 31.11 -13.24
CA HIS A 936 1.69 32.31 -13.98
C HIS A 936 1.21 33.45 -13.08
N MET A 937 0.54 33.13 -11.97
CA MET A 937 0.08 34.11 -10.99
C MET A 937 1.20 34.68 -10.13
N SER A 938 2.36 34.02 -10.06
CA SER A 938 3.53 34.53 -9.36
C SER A 938 4.28 35.59 -10.17
N TYR A 939 4.22 35.54 -11.50
CA TYR A 939 4.97 36.46 -12.39
C TYR A 939 4.71 37.96 -12.15
N PRO A 940 3.47 38.42 -11.88
CA PRO A 940 3.25 39.83 -11.54
C PRO A 940 3.99 40.30 -10.27
N LEU A 941 4.34 39.40 -9.34
CA LEU A 941 5.06 39.77 -8.12
C LEU A 941 6.46 40.31 -8.44
N GLU A 942 7.14 39.75 -9.45
CA GLU A 942 8.45 40.22 -9.93
C GLU A 942 8.39 41.67 -10.44
N GLY A 943 7.25 42.09 -11.02
CA GLY A 943 7.03 43.45 -11.48
C GLY A 943 6.49 44.42 -10.41
N ILE A 944 6.19 43.91 -9.21
CA ILE A 944 5.73 44.69 -8.06
C ILE A 944 6.89 44.92 -7.08
N PHE A 945 7.67 43.88 -6.82
CA PHE A 945 8.74 43.84 -5.84
C PHE A 945 10.12 43.81 -6.49
N CYS A 946 10.99 44.73 -6.08
CA CYS A 946 12.39 44.81 -6.48
C CYS A 946 13.24 44.91 -5.20
N PRO A 947 13.44 43.80 -4.47
CA PRO A 947 14.22 43.80 -3.23
C PRO A 947 15.71 44.13 -3.48
N SER A 948 16.41 44.63 -2.46
CA SER A 948 17.85 44.85 -2.51
C SER A 948 18.64 43.53 -2.45
N GLU A 949 19.88 43.54 -2.94
CA GLU A 949 20.80 42.39 -2.87
C GLU A 949 21.18 42.00 -1.42
N GLU A 950 20.90 42.85 -0.43
CA GLU A 950 21.18 42.61 0.99
C GLU A 950 19.91 42.46 1.83
N LEU A 951 18.76 42.18 1.20
CA LEU A 951 17.48 42.10 1.91
C LEU A 951 17.49 41.02 2.99
N SER A 952 17.20 41.42 4.23
CA SER A 952 17.17 40.53 5.40
C SER A 952 15.87 39.72 5.48
N GLY A 953 15.89 38.61 6.24
CA GLY A 953 14.69 37.80 6.50
C GLY A 953 13.59 38.56 7.27
N ALA A 954 13.97 39.56 8.08
CA ALA A 954 13.01 40.44 8.75
C ALA A 954 12.25 41.33 7.74
N GLU A 955 12.95 41.87 6.74
CA GLU A 955 12.33 42.66 5.67
C GLU A 955 11.48 41.78 4.73
N GLU A 956 11.91 40.55 4.48
CA GLU A 956 11.09 39.56 3.74
C GLU A 956 9.77 39.27 4.47
N LEU A 957 9.82 39.13 5.80
CA LEU A 957 8.62 38.97 6.62
C LEU A 957 7.71 40.20 6.60
N GLU A 958 8.27 41.42 6.52
CA GLU A 958 7.50 42.64 6.31
C GLU A 958 6.77 42.62 4.96
N ILE A 959 7.44 42.15 3.90
CA ILE A 959 6.87 42.01 2.55
C ILE A 959 5.70 41.01 2.54
N ASP A 960 5.88 39.82 3.13
CA ASP A 960 4.81 38.81 3.22
C ASP A 960 3.63 39.30 4.07
N SER A 961 3.91 39.94 5.20
CA SER A 961 2.90 40.56 6.06
C SER A 961 2.12 41.66 5.33
N TRP A 962 2.81 42.45 4.49
CA TRP A 962 2.18 43.44 3.64
C TRP A 962 1.29 42.78 2.59
N PHE A 963 1.75 41.71 1.93
CA PHE A 963 0.97 40.98 0.93
C PHE A 963 -0.31 40.40 1.51
N GLN A 964 -0.24 39.79 2.69
CA GLN A 964 -1.41 39.28 3.40
C GLN A 964 -2.43 40.38 3.69
N LYS A 965 -1.98 41.53 4.23
CA LYS A 965 -2.84 42.70 4.48
C LYS A 965 -3.46 43.25 3.20
N THR A 966 -2.69 43.29 2.11
CA THR A 966 -3.13 43.73 0.79
C THR A 966 -4.23 42.84 0.23
N VAL A 967 -4.05 41.51 0.25
CA VAL A 967 -5.08 40.55 -0.18
C VAL A 967 -6.34 40.71 0.66
N GLN A 968 -6.23 40.90 1.98
CA GLN A 968 -7.38 41.19 2.84
C GLN A 968 -8.06 42.53 2.54
N SER A 969 -7.31 43.56 2.16
CA SER A 969 -7.88 44.85 1.78
C SER A 969 -8.68 44.72 0.48
N PHE A 970 -8.15 44.03 -0.52
CA PHE A 970 -8.86 43.74 -1.77
C PHE A 970 -10.10 42.87 -1.55
N LYS A 971 -10.05 41.91 -0.61
CA LYS A 971 -11.24 41.16 -0.16
C LYS A 971 -12.32 42.10 0.36
N LYS A 972 -11.97 43.04 1.26
CA LYS A 972 -12.90 44.02 1.85
C LYS A 972 -13.45 45.02 0.82
N ALA A 973 -12.63 45.41 -0.15
CA ALA A 973 -13.02 46.31 -1.24
C ALA A 973 -13.91 45.63 -2.31
N GLY A 974 -14.17 44.33 -2.20
CA GLY A 974 -15.05 43.60 -3.13
C GLY A 974 -14.42 43.25 -4.47
N CYS A 975 -13.08 43.29 -4.58
CA CYS A 975 -12.33 42.97 -5.80
C CYS A 975 -12.60 41.56 -6.37
N PHE A 976 -13.09 40.64 -5.54
CA PHE A 976 -13.22 39.20 -5.85
C PHE A 976 -14.67 38.68 -5.81
N SER A 977 -15.67 39.57 -5.95
CA SER A 977 -17.09 39.19 -5.88
C SER A 977 -17.58 38.52 -7.19
N LYS A 978 -18.42 37.48 -7.06
CA LYS A 978 -18.92 36.64 -8.16
C LYS A 978 -19.76 37.44 -9.16
N SER A 979 -19.11 38.05 -10.16
CA SER A 979 -19.79 38.39 -11.39
C SER A 979 -18.80 38.55 -12.54
N HIS A 980 -18.84 37.55 -13.42
CA HIS A 980 -18.48 37.55 -14.84
C HIS A 980 -17.25 36.71 -15.19
N CYS A 981 -17.48 35.78 -16.13
CA CYS A 981 -16.43 35.15 -16.92
C CYS A 981 -15.73 36.27 -17.70
N LEU A 982 -14.65 36.80 -17.14
CA LEU A 982 -13.74 37.66 -17.87
C LEU A 982 -12.97 36.74 -18.82
N HIS A 983 -13.21 36.88 -20.12
CA HIS A 983 -12.32 36.26 -21.10
C HIS A 983 -10.92 36.88 -20.93
N PHE A 984 -9.89 36.06 -21.12
CA PHE A 984 -8.46 36.34 -20.97
C PHE A 984 -7.90 37.51 -21.83
N TYR A 985 -8.76 38.38 -22.38
CA TYR A 985 -8.41 39.53 -23.19
C TYR A 985 -8.55 40.84 -22.40
N ASP A 986 -7.54 41.70 -22.54
CA ASP A 986 -7.23 43.01 -21.93
C ASP A 986 -8.34 44.06 -21.65
N ASN A 987 -9.63 43.74 -21.74
CA ASN A 987 -10.74 44.72 -21.62
C ASN A 987 -11.63 44.56 -20.36
N SER A 988 -11.20 43.77 -19.38
CA SER A 988 -11.87 43.66 -18.07
C SER A 988 -11.65 44.91 -17.22
N SER A 989 -12.65 45.78 -17.06
CA SER A 989 -12.54 46.88 -16.10
C SER A 989 -12.79 46.37 -14.68
N LEU A 990 -11.78 46.46 -13.81
CA LEU A 990 -11.94 46.23 -12.37
C LEU A 990 -12.96 47.22 -11.78
N PRO A 991 -13.79 46.84 -10.79
CA PRO A 991 -14.71 47.76 -10.12
C PRO A 991 -13.99 49.00 -9.57
N PHE A 992 -14.63 50.17 -9.60
CA PHE A 992 -14.04 51.42 -9.10
C PHE A 992 -13.48 51.31 -7.67
N PRO A 993 -14.19 50.70 -6.68
CA PRO A 993 -13.63 50.51 -5.34
C PRO A 993 -12.35 49.67 -5.31
N CYS A 994 -12.22 48.73 -6.25
CA CYS A 994 -11.04 47.90 -6.38
C CYS A 994 -9.87 48.69 -6.99
N GLN A 995 -10.13 49.53 -7.99
CA GLN A 995 -9.11 50.40 -8.59
C GLN A 995 -8.57 51.40 -7.55
N GLU A 996 -9.46 52.02 -6.76
CA GLU A 996 -9.08 52.94 -5.68
C GLU A 996 -8.19 52.26 -4.63
N GLU A 997 -8.58 51.06 -4.18
CA GLU A 997 -7.77 50.31 -3.21
C GLU A 997 -6.43 49.87 -3.79
N ILE A 998 -6.34 49.53 -5.08
CA ILE A 998 -5.07 49.24 -5.76
C ILE A 998 -4.15 50.47 -5.75
N PHE A 999 -4.65 51.65 -6.15
CA PHE A 999 -3.85 52.88 -6.16
C PHE A 999 -3.36 53.26 -4.76
N LYS A 1000 -4.24 53.15 -3.76
CA LYS A 1000 -3.91 53.39 -2.36
C LYS A 1000 -2.86 52.42 -1.84
N THR A 1001 -2.98 51.14 -2.19
CA THR A 1001 -2.03 50.08 -1.82
C THR A 1001 -0.65 50.34 -2.44
N VAL A 1002 -0.57 50.60 -3.75
CA VAL A 1002 0.70 50.87 -4.45
C VAL A 1002 1.36 52.15 -3.92
N SER A 1003 0.57 53.18 -3.61
CA SER A 1003 1.09 54.45 -3.10
C SER A 1003 1.62 54.37 -1.65
N SER A 1004 1.18 53.36 -0.89
CA SER A 1004 1.60 53.12 0.50
C SER A 1004 2.68 52.03 0.65
N MET A 1005 3.11 51.40 -0.46
CA MET A 1005 4.23 50.46 -0.47
C MET A 1005 5.54 51.14 -0.11
N ASP A 1006 6.36 50.46 0.69
CA ASP A 1006 7.69 50.93 1.07
C ASP A 1006 8.60 50.98 -0.19
N PRO A 1007 9.24 52.13 -0.48
CA PRO A 1007 10.12 52.27 -1.63
C PRO A 1007 11.39 51.40 -1.57
N ARG A 1008 11.75 50.81 -0.42
CA ARG A 1008 12.93 49.94 -0.27
C ARG A 1008 12.82 48.67 -1.11
N TRP A 1009 11.63 48.09 -1.21
CA TRP A 1009 11.38 46.82 -1.90
C TRP A 1009 10.36 46.91 -3.03
N ARG A 1010 9.80 48.11 -3.30
CA ARG A 1010 8.95 48.36 -4.46
C ARG A 1010 9.80 48.71 -5.69
N CYS A 1011 9.44 48.17 -6.85
CA CYS A 1011 10.05 48.59 -8.13
C CYS A 1011 9.87 50.09 -8.40
N LYS A 1012 10.90 50.73 -8.98
CA LYS A 1012 10.95 52.20 -9.17
C LYS A 1012 9.82 52.74 -10.05
N ASN A 1013 9.44 52.00 -11.09
CA ASN A 1013 8.41 52.39 -12.04
C ASN A 1013 7.00 52.17 -11.46
N ILE A 1014 6.40 53.21 -10.86
CA ILE A 1014 5.06 53.15 -10.25
C ILE A 1014 3.97 52.73 -11.23
N GLU A 1015 4.05 53.14 -12.50
CA GLU A 1015 3.04 52.79 -13.50
C GLU A 1015 3.05 51.28 -13.78
N GLU A 1016 4.24 50.71 -13.87
CA GLU A 1016 4.46 49.28 -14.05
C GLU A 1016 4.07 48.47 -12.80
N VAL A 1017 4.39 48.96 -11.60
CA VAL A 1017 3.92 48.36 -10.34
C VAL A 1017 2.38 48.36 -10.29
N THR A 1018 1.75 49.47 -10.68
CA THR A 1018 0.29 49.58 -10.73
C THR A 1018 -0.30 48.62 -11.77
N PHE A 1019 0.32 48.50 -12.93
CA PHE A 1019 -0.08 47.54 -13.97
C PHE A 1019 0.01 46.09 -13.48
N ASN A 1020 1.13 45.69 -12.88
CA ASN A 1020 1.32 44.34 -12.36
C ASN A 1020 0.40 44.05 -11.17
N MET A 1021 0.13 45.03 -10.31
CA MET A 1021 -0.85 44.91 -9.23
C MET A 1021 -2.26 44.67 -9.78
N ARG A 1022 -2.69 45.41 -10.80
CA ARG A 1022 -3.97 45.18 -11.48
C ARG A 1022 -4.02 43.78 -12.09
N ARG A 1023 -2.95 43.35 -12.75
CA ARG A 1023 -2.84 42.01 -13.34
C ARG A 1023 -2.98 40.92 -12.28
N LEU A 1024 -2.28 41.05 -11.14
CA LEU A 1024 -2.39 40.13 -10.01
C LEU A 1024 -3.83 40.05 -9.50
N VAL A 1025 -4.48 41.19 -9.24
CA VAL A 1025 -5.87 41.23 -8.76
C VAL A 1025 -6.84 40.61 -9.76
N MET A 1026 -6.68 40.89 -11.06
CA MET A 1026 -7.49 40.25 -12.11
C MET A 1026 -7.31 38.73 -12.12
N LEU A 1027 -6.07 38.24 -12.05
CA LEU A 1027 -5.80 36.80 -12.02
C LEU A 1027 -6.40 36.13 -10.77
N LEU A 1028 -6.32 36.78 -9.62
CA LEU A 1028 -6.90 36.30 -8.37
C LEU A 1028 -8.44 36.33 -8.37
N SER A 1029 -9.06 37.24 -9.14
CA SER A 1029 -10.52 37.38 -9.23
C SER A 1029 -11.22 36.20 -9.91
N TYR A 1030 -10.49 35.37 -10.65
CA TYR A 1030 -11.02 34.12 -11.20
C TYR A 1030 -11.32 33.06 -10.15
N TYR A 1031 -10.77 33.22 -8.94
CA TYR A 1031 -10.87 32.21 -7.90
C TYR A 1031 -11.87 32.61 -6.79
N PRO A 1032 -12.64 31.65 -6.25
CA PRO A 1032 -13.57 31.92 -5.17
C PRO A 1032 -12.89 32.43 -3.90
N TYR A 1033 -13.64 33.21 -3.10
CA TYR A 1033 -13.16 33.92 -1.91
C TYR A 1033 -12.33 33.09 -0.90
N HIS A 1034 -12.68 31.82 -0.70
CA HIS A 1034 -11.99 30.93 0.26
C HIS A 1034 -10.62 30.43 -0.24
N TYR A 1035 -10.36 30.49 -1.55
CA TYR A 1035 -9.07 30.09 -2.12
C TYR A 1035 -7.96 31.08 -1.76
N LEU A 1036 -8.33 32.34 -1.58
CA LEU A 1036 -7.42 33.40 -1.15
C LEU A 1036 -6.93 33.18 0.29
N ASP A 1037 -7.64 32.42 1.12
CA ASP A 1037 -7.14 32.05 2.45
C ASP A 1037 -5.99 31.04 2.34
N ALA A 1038 -6.09 30.08 1.43
CA ALA A 1038 -4.99 29.16 1.11
C ALA A 1038 -3.78 29.89 0.50
N LEU A 1039 -4.02 30.92 -0.33
CA LEU A 1039 -2.93 31.75 -0.87
C LEU A 1039 -2.18 32.51 0.22
N MET A 1040 -2.90 33.06 1.20
CA MET A 1040 -2.30 33.71 2.36
C MET A 1040 -1.57 32.71 3.28
N GLU A 1041 -2.01 31.45 3.35
CA GLU A 1041 -1.29 30.39 4.06
C GLU A 1041 0.06 30.09 3.40
N VAL A 1042 0.10 30.01 2.06
CA VAL A 1042 1.36 29.84 1.30
C VAL A 1042 2.29 31.03 1.49
N GLY A 1043 1.76 32.25 1.34
CA GLY A 1043 2.53 33.49 1.43
C GLY A 1043 3.42 33.75 0.23
N ILE A 1044 4.21 34.82 0.31
CA ILE A 1044 5.25 35.18 -0.66
C ILE A 1044 6.61 35.21 0.03
N CYS A 1045 7.65 34.75 -0.65
CA CYS A 1045 9.03 34.77 -0.15
C CYS A 1045 10.01 35.06 -1.28
N LEU A 1046 11.27 35.25 -0.92
CA LEU A 1046 12.37 35.25 -1.87
C LEU A 1046 12.48 33.88 -2.55
N GLU A 1047 12.87 33.87 -3.82
CA GLU A 1047 13.19 32.64 -4.55
C GLU A 1047 14.40 31.91 -3.94
N VAL A 1048 15.39 32.68 -3.49
CA VAL A 1048 16.58 32.21 -2.78
C VAL A 1048 17.07 33.31 -1.85
N ALA A 1049 17.82 32.98 -0.81
CA ALA A 1049 18.41 33.98 0.07
C ALA A 1049 19.28 35.02 -0.66
N SER A 1050 19.21 36.28 -0.24
CA SER A 1050 19.90 37.40 -0.88
C SER A 1050 21.43 37.27 -0.93
N ARG A 1051 22.03 36.45 -0.04
CA ARG A 1051 23.49 36.20 -0.03
C ARG A 1051 23.95 35.10 -0.99
N SER A 1052 23.05 34.49 -1.75
CA SER A 1052 23.37 33.48 -2.77
C SER A 1052 24.19 34.11 -3.90
N TYR A 1053 25.17 33.40 -4.42
CA TYR A 1053 26.15 33.98 -5.35
C TYR A 1053 25.53 34.45 -6.68
N LYS A 1054 25.64 35.75 -6.96
CA LYS A 1054 25.22 36.39 -8.24
C LYS A 1054 23.76 36.13 -8.63
N ILE A 1055 22.87 35.83 -7.67
CA ILE A 1055 21.44 35.71 -7.94
C ILE A 1055 20.75 37.02 -7.54
N GLN A 1056 20.01 37.61 -8.47
CA GLN A 1056 19.16 38.76 -8.14
C GLN A 1056 17.94 38.25 -7.34
N PRO A 1057 17.70 38.77 -6.13
CA PRO A 1057 16.57 38.33 -5.31
C PRO A 1057 15.25 38.67 -5.99
N ARG A 1058 14.36 37.69 -6.10
CA ARG A 1058 13.01 37.85 -6.66
C ARG A 1058 11.97 37.36 -5.67
N ILE A 1059 10.80 38.02 -5.67
CA ILE A 1059 9.69 37.67 -4.78
C ILE A 1059 8.63 36.90 -5.56
N HIS A 1060 8.27 35.74 -5.03
CA HIS A 1060 7.32 34.81 -5.64
C HIS A 1060 6.39 34.22 -4.58
N PHE A 1061 5.37 33.46 -5.00
CA PHE A 1061 4.68 32.59 -4.04
C PHE A 1061 5.68 31.62 -3.43
N CYS A 1062 5.61 31.45 -2.11
CA CYS A 1062 6.58 30.65 -1.38
C CYS A 1062 6.32 29.16 -1.55
N LEU A 1063 6.65 28.64 -2.73
CA LEU A 1063 6.33 27.28 -3.18
C LEU A 1063 7.56 26.37 -3.19
N GLY A 1064 8.74 26.94 -3.39
CA GLY A 1064 9.99 26.23 -3.59
C GLY A 1064 10.07 25.42 -4.87
N HIS A 1065 11.04 24.50 -4.91
CA HIS A 1065 11.36 23.67 -6.05
C HIS A 1065 10.63 22.31 -6.01
N ASN A 1066 9.97 22.01 -4.89
CA ASN A 1066 9.26 20.76 -4.68
C ASN A 1066 7.85 20.77 -5.32
N PHE A 1067 7.78 20.33 -6.57
CA PHE A 1067 6.52 20.20 -7.32
C PHE A 1067 6.18 18.74 -7.65
N PRO A 1068 4.88 18.37 -7.72
CA PRO A 1068 4.47 17.03 -8.15
C PRO A 1068 5.04 16.66 -9.52
N GLY A 1069 5.82 15.58 -9.58
CA GLY A 1069 6.40 15.06 -10.83
C GLY A 1069 7.70 15.74 -11.29
N ALA A 1070 8.20 16.76 -10.57
CA ALA A 1070 9.46 17.44 -10.86
C ALA A 1070 10.45 17.43 -9.68
N SER A 1071 10.04 16.98 -8.48
CA SER A 1071 10.92 16.88 -7.32
C SER A 1071 11.73 15.58 -7.29
N VAL A 1072 12.96 15.69 -6.75
CA VAL A 1072 13.87 14.56 -6.46
C VAL A 1072 13.36 13.72 -5.29
N VAL A 1073 12.60 14.31 -4.37
CA VAL A 1073 12.09 13.67 -3.16
C VAL A 1073 10.56 13.70 -3.15
N PRO A 1074 9.86 12.56 -3.06
CA PRO A 1074 8.42 12.55 -2.99
C PRO A 1074 7.91 13.18 -1.69
N GLU A 1075 6.73 13.80 -1.73
CA GLU A 1075 6.07 14.31 -0.53
C GLU A 1075 5.99 13.21 0.55
N TYR A 1076 6.52 13.53 1.72
CA TYR A 1076 6.55 12.66 2.87
C TYR A 1076 6.23 13.44 4.14
N ASN A 1077 4.97 13.40 4.58
CA ASN A 1077 4.55 14.02 5.83
C ASN A 1077 4.41 12.95 6.92
N PRO A 1078 5.49 12.65 7.68
CA PRO A 1078 5.46 11.58 8.66
C PRO A 1078 4.57 11.93 9.85
N PRO A 1079 3.93 10.91 10.46
CA PRO A 1079 3.28 11.08 11.74
C PRO A 1079 4.32 11.36 12.84
N TYR A 1080 3.85 11.90 13.96
CA TYR A 1080 4.68 12.30 15.10
C TYR A 1080 5.62 11.16 15.58
N GLU A 1081 5.12 9.94 15.60
CA GLU A 1081 5.82 8.74 16.07
C GLU A 1081 7.07 8.45 15.24
N GLU A 1082 6.99 8.69 13.93
CA GLU A 1082 8.10 8.50 13.01
C GLU A 1082 9.11 9.64 13.10
N ILE A 1083 8.66 10.89 13.29
CA ILE A 1083 9.56 12.01 13.63
C ILE A 1083 10.38 11.64 14.89
N ILE A 1084 9.75 11.04 15.90
CA ILE A 1084 10.44 10.57 17.11
C ILE A 1084 11.37 9.38 16.82
N GLU A 1085 11.01 8.46 15.93
CA GLU A 1085 11.91 7.37 15.51
C GLU A 1085 13.15 7.89 14.78
N LEU A 1086 12.97 8.81 13.84
CA LEU A 1086 14.05 9.51 13.14
C LEU A 1086 14.92 10.28 14.14
N ALA A 1087 14.33 10.95 15.13
CA ALA A 1087 15.05 11.62 16.21
C ALA A 1087 15.89 10.64 17.06
N ARG A 1088 15.37 9.44 17.34
CA ARG A 1088 16.11 8.38 18.05
C ARG A 1088 17.27 7.87 17.21
N ASN A 1089 17.07 7.68 15.91
CA ASN A 1089 18.13 7.29 14.99
C ASN A 1089 19.19 8.38 14.93
N MET A 1090 18.81 9.66 14.75
CA MET A 1090 19.69 10.81 14.78
C MET A 1090 20.48 10.88 16.10
N THR A 1091 19.83 10.67 17.25
CA THR A 1091 20.51 10.60 18.55
C THR A 1091 21.60 9.52 18.57
N ARG A 1092 21.33 8.34 17.99
CA ARG A 1092 22.32 7.24 17.93
C ARG A 1092 23.45 7.54 16.93
N ILE A 1093 23.13 8.16 15.80
CA ILE A 1093 24.07 8.61 14.77
C ILE A 1093 25.04 9.63 15.38
N LEU A 1094 24.53 10.67 16.03
CA LEU A 1094 25.36 11.70 16.69
C LEU A 1094 26.14 11.12 17.87
N LYS A 1095 25.58 10.16 18.62
CA LYS A 1095 26.35 9.43 19.64
C LYS A 1095 27.50 8.61 19.05
N ALA A 1096 27.37 8.13 17.82
CA ALA A 1096 28.44 7.38 17.15
C ALA A 1096 29.65 8.28 16.84
N THR A 1097 29.46 9.60 16.74
CA THR A 1097 30.54 10.56 16.48
C THR A 1097 31.24 11.05 17.74
N LEU A 1098 30.68 10.83 18.95
CA LEU A 1098 31.23 11.26 20.25
C LEU A 1098 32.73 11.05 20.49
N PRO A 1099 33.41 9.99 19.97
CA PRO A 1099 34.86 9.90 20.08
C PRO A 1099 35.61 11.11 19.49
N ARG A 1100 34.94 11.92 18.67
CA ARG A 1100 35.44 13.17 18.06
C ARG A 1100 34.41 14.28 18.32
N ARG A 1101 34.83 15.32 19.03
CA ARG A 1101 34.00 16.51 19.21
C ARG A 1101 33.85 17.25 17.87
N PRO A 1102 32.63 17.66 17.45
CA PRO A 1102 32.45 18.46 16.24
C PRO A 1102 33.14 19.82 16.38
N ALA A 1103 33.71 20.32 15.28
CA ALA A 1103 34.27 21.67 15.19
C ALA A 1103 33.16 22.71 14.95
N VAL A 1104 32.11 22.33 14.22
CA VAL A 1104 30.92 23.14 13.98
C VAL A 1104 29.74 22.22 13.70
N ILE A 1105 28.54 22.68 14.07
CA ILE A 1105 27.27 22.05 13.70
C ILE A 1105 26.47 23.06 12.90
N THR A 1106 25.96 22.66 11.74
CA THR A 1106 25.10 23.48 10.89
C THR A 1106 23.75 22.80 10.74
N ILE A 1107 22.68 23.61 10.73
CA ILE A 1107 21.30 23.17 10.54
C ILE A 1107 20.71 24.06 9.46
N ALA A 1108 20.00 23.48 8.51
CA ALA A 1108 19.29 24.25 7.51
C ALA A 1108 17.80 23.93 7.48
N ARG A 1109 17.00 24.97 7.23
CA ARG A 1109 15.54 24.92 7.32
C ARG A 1109 14.87 24.58 5.98
N SER A 1110 15.42 25.01 4.85
CA SER A 1110 14.94 24.68 3.51
C SER A 1110 13.47 25.08 3.23
N ILE A 1111 12.96 26.17 3.83
CA ILE A 1111 11.56 26.64 3.66
C ILE A 1111 11.34 27.23 2.28
N ARG A 1112 12.30 28.05 1.80
CA ARG A 1112 12.24 28.68 0.46
C ARG A 1112 12.28 27.63 -0.63
N ASP A 1113 13.12 26.62 -0.46
CA ASP A 1113 13.26 25.48 -1.37
C ASP A 1113 12.08 24.50 -1.35
N GLY A 1114 11.22 24.59 -0.33
CA GLY A 1114 9.96 23.87 -0.27
C GLY A 1114 10.10 22.40 0.13
N TYR A 1115 11.22 22.04 0.77
CA TYR A 1115 11.45 20.70 1.28
C TYR A 1115 11.09 20.53 2.75
N SER A 1116 10.97 21.61 3.54
CA SER A 1116 10.56 21.44 4.94
C SER A 1116 9.07 21.22 5.16
N ILE A 1117 8.79 20.44 6.19
CA ILE A 1117 7.47 20.12 6.73
C ILE A 1117 6.88 21.34 7.48
N ARG A 1118 6.37 22.33 6.75
CA ARG A 1118 5.89 23.62 7.30
C ARG A 1118 4.93 23.49 8.49
N LYS A 1119 4.08 22.47 8.54
CA LYS A 1119 3.12 22.27 9.64
C LYS A 1119 3.76 21.75 10.94
N ASN A 1120 4.80 20.93 10.85
CA ASN A 1120 5.50 20.40 12.03
C ASN A 1120 6.89 21.02 12.20
N PHE A 1121 7.22 22.05 11.44
CA PHE A 1121 8.50 22.75 11.49
C PHE A 1121 8.91 23.12 12.93
N PRO A 1122 8.07 23.78 13.76
CA PRO A 1122 8.48 24.14 15.13
C PRO A 1122 8.83 22.93 15.99
N LEU A 1123 8.16 21.80 15.74
CA LEU A 1123 8.43 20.55 16.43
C LEU A 1123 9.76 19.94 15.97
N VAL A 1124 10.03 19.91 14.66
CA VAL A 1124 11.26 19.35 14.09
C VAL A 1124 12.49 20.12 14.59
N GLU A 1125 12.50 21.45 14.48
CA GLU A 1125 13.61 22.26 14.99
C GLU A 1125 13.82 22.03 16.50
N THR A 1126 12.73 22.01 17.27
CA THR A 1126 12.78 21.75 18.72
C THR A 1126 13.43 20.39 19.02
N ILE A 1127 13.06 19.35 18.27
CA ILE A 1127 13.62 18.01 18.43
C ILE A 1127 15.11 17.99 18.10
N ILE A 1128 15.54 18.63 17.00
CA ILE A 1128 16.95 18.73 16.63
C ILE A 1128 17.73 19.41 17.75
N LYS A 1129 17.27 20.57 18.22
CA LYS A 1129 17.88 21.28 19.36
C LYS A 1129 17.96 20.40 20.60
N MET A 1130 16.88 19.70 20.97
CA MET A 1130 16.86 18.79 22.11
C MET A 1130 17.88 17.65 21.99
N VAL A 1131 18.00 17.05 20.80
CA VAL A 1131 18.97 15.99 20.55
C VAL A 1131 20.39 16.52 20.65
N LEU A 1132 20.69 17.67 20.05
CA LEU A 1132 22.02 18.29 20.09
C LEU A 1132 22.42 18.68 21.51
N LYS A 1133 21.53 19.36 22.25
CA LYS A 1133 21.74 19.68 23.68
C LYS A 1133 22.02 18.42 24.49
N ARG A 1134 21.30 17.33 24.23
CA ARG A 1134 21.47 16.06 24.95
C ARG A 1134 22.77 15.34 24.60
N VAL A 1135 23.20 15.35 23.35
CA VAL A 1135 24.36 14.58 22.89
C VAL A 1135 25.67 15.34 23.19
N TYR A 1136 25.69 16.64 22.97
CA TYR A 1136 26.90 17.47 23.10
C TYR A 1136 26.90 18.41 24.31
N ASN A 1137 25.88 18.33 25.17
CA ASN A 1137 25.75 19.15 26.38
C ASN A 1137 25.70 20.67 26.07
N LEU A 1138 24.96 21.05 25.03
CA LEU A 1138 24.79 22.44 24.59
C LEU A 1138 23.69 23.16 25.38
N THR A 1139 23.76 24.48 25.39
CA THR A 1139 22.79 25.44 25.94
C THR A 1139 22.12 26.23 24.82
N ASP A 1140 21.18 27.12 25.13
CA ASP A 1140 20.56 27.99 24.11
C ASP A 1140 21.53 29.06 23.54
N GLU A 1141 22.59 29.40 24.27
CA GLU A 1141 23.59 30.38 23.82
C GLU A 1141 24.47 29.87 22.67
N ASP A 1142 24.54 28.55 22.50
CA ASP A 1142 25.28 27.88 21.43
C ASP A 1142 24.56 27.92 20.07
N PHE A 1143 23.28 28.31 20.03
CA PHE A 1143 22.46 28.32 18.82
C PHE A 1143 22.37 29.73 18.21
N HIS A 1144 22.99 29.91 17.04
CA HIS A 1144 23.04 31.16 16.31
C HIS A 1144 22.12 31.10 15.08
N TYR A 1145 21.12 31.96 15.04
CA TYR A 1145 20.16 32.04 13.93
C TYR A 1145 20.62 33.06 12.90
N SER A 1146 20.46 32.75 11.61
CA SER A 1146 20.71 33.68 10.52
C SER A 1146 19.79 34.90 10.55
N ASP A 1147 20.30 36.03 10.07
CA ASP A 1147 19.48 37.20 9.74
C ASP A 1147 18.66 37.01 8.44
N TYR A 1148 18.93 35.92 7.69
CA TYR A 1148 18.31 35.61 6.40
C TYR A 1148 17.27 34.48 6.45
N LEU A 1149 16.74 34.14 7.65
CA LEU A 1149 15.73 33.08 7.80
C LEU A 1149 14.35 33.48 7.26
N ALA A 1150 13.73 32.59 6.48
CA ALA A 1150 12.38 32.80 5.98
C ALA A 1150 11.37 32.69 7.14
N GLY A 1151 10.59 33.76 7.37
CA GLY A 1151 9.68 33.85 8.51
C GLY A 1151 10.39 34.13 9.86
N GLY A 1152 11.71 34.41 9.83
CA GLY A 1152 12.51 34.72 11.00
C GLY A 1152 12.64 33.56 11.99
N GLN A 1153 13.12 33.86 13.21
CA GLN A 1153 13.39 32.85 14.23
C GLN A 1153 12.14 32.02 14.61
N LYS A 1154 10.95 32.61 14.58
CA LYS A 1154 9.66 31.96 14.93
C LYS A 1154 9.18 30.93 13.91
N SER A 1155 9.85 30.79 12.76
CA SER A 1155 9.47 29.95 11.61
C SER A 1155 8.35 30.47 10.71
N TRP A 1156 8.24 29.87 9.52
CA TRP A 1156 7.20 30.18 8.55
C TRP A 1156 5.78 29.94 9.09
N GLY A 1157 5.55 28.87 9.87
CA GLY A 1157 4.21 28.52 10.37
C GLY A 1157 3.62 29.57 11.32
N ASP A 1158 4.46 30.15 12.16
CA ASP A 1158 4.07 31.10 13.21
C ASP A 1158 4.39 32.56 12.86
N ARG A 1159 4.74 32.83 11.59
CA ARG A 1159 5.19 34.14 11.10
C ARG A 1159 4.20 35.29 11.29
N TYR A 1160 2.91 34.98 11.47
CA TYR A 1160 1.86 35.97 11.72
C TYR A 1160 1.45 36.11 13.19
N GLN A 1161 2.02 35.33 14.13
CA GLN A 1161 1.66 35.43 15.54
C GLN A 1161 2.30 36.68 16.18
N GLN A 1162 1.47 37.63 16.60
CA GLN A 1162 1.92 38.80 17.37
C GLN A 1162 2.47 38.34 18.72
N THR A 1163 3.62 38.88 19.11
CA THR A 1163 4.18 38.72 20.46
C THR A 1163 3.19 39.32 21.45
N ILE A 1164 2.46 38.49 22.20
CA ILE A 1164 1.86 38.95 23.44
C ILE A 1164 3.04 39.09 24.39
N GLU A 1165 3.53 40.31 24.55
CA GLU A 1165 4.38 40.64 25.70
C GLU A 1165 3.53 40.38 26.95
N ILE A 1166 3.77 39.25 27.60
CA ILE A 1166 3.34 39.05 28.99
C ILE A 1166 4.30 39.92 29.80
N VAL A 1167 3.85 41.14 30.11
CA VAL A 1167 4.47 42.05 31.08
C VAL A 1167 4.43 41.42 32.47
#